data_AF-A0A9P5ZVK0-F1
#
_entry.id   AF-A0A9P5ZVK0-F1
#
_cell.length_a   1.000
_cell.length_b   1.000
_cell.length_c   1.000
_cell.angle_alpha   90.00
_cell.angle_beta   90.00
_cell.angle_gamma   90.00
#
_symmetry.space_group_name_H-M   'P 1'
#
loop_
_entity.id
_entity.type
_entity.pdbx_description
1 polymer ?
#
loop_
_entity_poly.entity_id
_entity_poly.type
_entity_poly.pdbx_seq_one_letter_code
_entity_poly.pdbx_strand_id
1 'polypeptide(L)'
;MAEASFKDIPELFEVELGESLTARTECLSTFRELGPPDLCHVVKSTGKSGQRDLGSYHYVSGVDASSSASLAAYINSLTYAIEDNSAWFSKSPVWKVRNGCYCCFNAFSRVDIRVDVKIPGGVNAYVIDLRGERHEATPEIWQETYVSAILRAILYSDDPNYWLEAYRKLDPITTPEGELRFLQAAEALFSKGWQVGSDPEIQVATVVSNHLTAGISKYFGDSGRWQPAANLFEKLSTREPEVASLLARSYIGMNEEVKAVQIMALAIKHIPQSYTLLHAQCDFLRSKGKYDWALKLARQAVNCAPSEFVTWEKLTEIYIDLRQFEQALLTLNSCPMFTFNGRDAHRNLPTSRIHLPFLRPIGEILPEKSRTDDDDADPALLRLPAPGLRGTWARAYALLTRLVAHVGWDELLKARSCVFVMEEEYRMQKAQTDIRQTVSSNGHQQVNSTDGVVIHEDGTALPSRRESALSDGTTLAPTDDDASIRAMRSPHSPNTSTGDIQSPPVSAIPTITISPESDGETEHSDTESPVEPNGKATANGTNVVKVNELEKPVQAAAGEGEQAKGEQTPIPVQEPFSFSNKRLCERWLDNLFMVLYEDLRVWTIFRAEVAHFKTQHVAYRKTGYEWEILGDLGLRLHHKEEAKEAYQRCLDTPRYSVKPWAKLMEMYAEEGDIQRSIQTAIRVAAYQYADYTEMAYPTLIARSFFKLGQLHGHQKISFTLLSMGLPDSILKIMDSYLQYAKVFKVEGYDF
;
A
#
# COMPACT_ATOMS: atom_id res chain seq x y z
N MET A 1 -9.48 -16.36 39.08
CA MET A 1 -9.81 -15.01 39.58
C MET A 1 -11.03 -14.56 38.80
N ALA A 2 -12.06 -13.95 39.40
CA ALA A 2 -13.12 -13.34 38.58
C ALA A 2 -12.50 -12.18 37.83
N GLU A 3 -12.33 -12.36 36.53
CA GLU A 3 -11.69 -11.36 35.70
C GLU A 3 -12.68 -10.23 35.45
N ALA A 4 -12.24 -8.99 35.64
CA ALA A 4 -12.98 -7.80 35.24
C ALA A 4 -13.05 -7.67 33.70
N SER A 5 -13.03 -8.78 32.98
CA SER A 5 -12.81 -8.85 31.55
C SER A 5 -14.13 -9.03 30.79
N PHE A 6 -14.19 -8.54 29.57
CA PHE A 6 -15.27 -8.86 28.65
C PHE A 6 -15.11 -10.27 28.08
N LYS A 7 -16.22 -10.97 27.88
CA LYS A 7 -16.22 -12.35 27.42
C LYS A 7 -15.71 -12.49 25.98
N ASP A 8 -16.31 -11.72 25.06
CA ASP A 8 -16.10 -11.87 23.61
C ASP A 8 -15.59 -10.57 22.95
N ILE A 9 -15.19 -9.57 23.74
CA ILE A 9 -14.73 -8.26 23.26
C ILE A 9 -13.27 -8.06 23.68
N PRO A 10 -12.37 -7.69 22.75
CA PRO A 10 -10.99 -7.40 23.11
C PRO A 10 -10.89 -6.12 23.90
N GLU A 11 -9.93 -6.04 24.82
CA GLU A 11 -9.69 -4.83 25.59
C GLU A 11 -8.25 -4.73 26.11
N LEU A 12 -7.82 -3.48 26.23
CA LEU A 12 -6.52 -3.09 26.78
C LEU A 12 -6.77 -2.42 28.12
N PHE A 13 -6.17 -2.94 29.20
CA PHE A 13 -6.28 -2.35 30.52
C PHE A 13 -5.25 -1.24 30.68
N GLU A 14 -5.72 -0.10 31.16
CA GLU A 14 -4.89 1.08 31.39
C GLU A 14 -3.93 0.85 32.58
N VAL A 15 -2.78 1.52 32.55
CA VAL A 15 -1.89 1.65 33.73
C VAL A 15 -2.45 2.73 34.65
N GLU A 16 -2.80 3.89 34.09
CA GLU A 16 -3.46 4.98 34.78
C GLU A 16 -4.86 5.25 34.22
N LEU A 17 -5.84 5.39 35.12
CA LEU A 17 -7.23 5.59 34.74
C LEU A 17 -7.42 6.86 33.89
N GLY A 18 -7.89 6.69 32.66
CA GLY A 18 -8.15 7.79 31.71
C GLY A 18 -6.95 8.21 30.86
N GLU A 19 -5.84 7.46 30.90
CA GLU A 19 -4.67 7.72 30.07
C GLU A 19 -4.99 7.65 28.57
N SER A 20 -5.87 6.72 28.16
CA SER A 20 -6.28 6.55 26.75
C SER A 20 -6.98 7.80 26.20
N LEU A 21 -7.88 8.40 26.99
CA LEU A 21 -8.59 9.62 26.64
C LEU A 21 -7.65 10.84 26.61
N THR A 22 -6.67 10.87 27.52
CA THR A 22 -5.67 11.94 27.59
C THR A 22 -4.75 11.88 26.36
N ALA A 23 -4.19 10.71 26.06
CA ALA A 23 -3.37 10.48 24.89
C ALA A 23 -4.11 10.76 23.57
N ARG A 24 -5.41 10.41 23.49
CA ARG A 24 -6.25 10.78 22.34
C ARG A 24 -6.30 12.31 22.16
N THR A 25 -6.50 13.04 23.25
CA THR A 25 -6.57 14.51 23.23
C THR A 25 -5.26 15.14 22.76
N GLU A 26 -4.12 14.63 23.25
CA GLU A 26 -2.79 15.11 22.86
C GLU A 26 -2.50 14.90 21.36
N CYS A 27 -3.03 13.81 20.78
CA CYS A 27 -2.84 13.47 19.37
C CYS A 27 -3.84 14.15 18.42
N LEU A 28 -4.87 14.86 18.91
CA LEU A 28 -5.92 15.42 18.03
C LEU A 28 -5.36 16.31 16.91
N SER A 29 -4.37 17.13 17.24
CA SER A 29 -3.75 18.05 16.29
C SER A 29 -2.91 17.37 15.20
N THR A 30 -2.51 16.11 15.41
CA THR A 30 -1.67 15.36 14.47
C THR A 30 -2.46 14.70 13.36
N PHE A 31 -3.76 14.44 13.55
CA PHE A 31 -4.59 13.76 12.55
C PHE A 31 -4.78 14.61 11.30
N ARG A 32 -4.58 14.04 10.11
CA ARG A 32 -4.57 14.79 8.83
C ARG A 32 -5.65 14.35 7.83
N GLU A 33 -6.18 13.14 7.96
CA GLU A 33 -7.13 12.53 7.03
C GLU A 33 -8.50 12.33 7.72
N LEU A 34 -9.12 11.17 7.52
CA LEU A 34 -10.39 10.80 8.15
C LEU A 34 -10.30 10.63 9.69
N GLY A 35 -9.10 10.71 10.27
CA GLY A 35 -8.85 10.53 11.69
C GLY A 35 -8.72 9.07 12.11
N PRO A 36 -8.43 8.84 13.40
CA PRO A 36 -8.21 7.51 13.97
C PRO A 36 -9.52 6.71 14.07
N PRO A 37 -9.44 5.40 14.36
CA PRO A 37 -10.62 4.64 14.75
C PRO A 37 -11.31 5.24 15.97
N ASP A 38 -12.56 4.86 16.16
CA ASP A 38 -13.31 5.30 17.33
C ASP A 38 -12.77 4.58 18.57
N LEU A 39 -12.73 5.28 19.70
CA LEU A 39 -12.18 4.78 20.96
C LEU A 39 -13.33 4.60 21.95
N CYS A 40 -13.50 3.39 22.48
CA CYS A 40 -14.42 3.13 23.56
C CYS A 40 -13.65 2.85 24.84
N HIS A 41 -13.75 3.75 25.80
CA HIS A 41 -13.19 3.61 27.14
C HIS A 41 -14.29 3.24 28.14
N VAL A 42 -14.00 2.36 29.07
CA VAL A 42 -14.91 1.94 30.14
C VAL A 42 -14.19 1.88 31.48
N VAL A 43 -14.93 2.19 32.54
CA VAL A 43 -14.45 2.02 33.92
C VAL A 43 -15.29 0.97 34.62
N LYS A 44 -14.61 -0.04 35.16
CA LYS A 44 -15.18 -1.19 35.83
C LYS A 44 -14.95 -1.06 37.32
N SER A 45 -15.98 -1.35 38.11
CA SER A 45 -15.93 -1.24 39.58
C SER A 45 -16.64 -2.42 40.24
N THR A 46 -16.19 -2.77 41.44
CA THR A 46 -16.85 -3.77 42.30
C THR A 46 -17.81 -3.15 43.30
N GLY A 47 -17.86 -1.80 43.37
CA GLY A 47 -18.68 -1.04 44.32
C GLY A 47 -18.25 -1.19 45.78
N LYS A 48 -17.18 -1.93 46.08
CA LYS A 48 -16.67 -2.15 47.43
C LYS A 48 -15.62 -1.09 47.78
N SER A 49 -15.78 -0.47 48.95
CA SER A 49 -14.79 0.47 49.50
C SER A 49 -13.42 -0.19 49.63
N GLY A 50 -12.37 0.44 49.06
CA GLY A 50 -10.99 -0.03 49.12
C GLY A 50 -10.50 -0.82 47.90
N GLN A 51 -11.39 -1.20 46.97
CA GLN A 51 -10.96 -1.70 45.66
C GLN A 51 -10.87 -0.55 44.66
N ARG A 52 -9.77 -0.51 43.90
CA ARG A 52 -9.58 0.49 42.85
C ARG A 52 -10.44 0.14 41.64
N ASP A 53 -11.01 1.17 41.02
CA ASP A 53 -11.67 1.05 39.73
C ASP A 53 -10.61 0.72 38.65
N LEU A 54 -11.01 -0.06 37.64
CA LEU A 54 -10.15 -0.45 36.52
C LEU A 54 -10.64 0.26 35.25
N GLY A 55 -9.71 0.92 34.55
CA GLY A 55 -9.94 1.44 33.21
C GLY A 55 -9.53 0.43 32.16
N SER A 56 -10.38 0.24 31.15
CA SER A 56 -9.99 -0.46 29.94
C SER A 56 -10.60 0.19 28.71
N TYR A 57 -9.98 -0.05 27.55
CA TYR A 57 -10.44 0.51 26.29
C TYR A 57 -10.22 -0.45 25.13
N HIS A 58 -10.95 -0.20 24.05
CA HIS A 58 -10.77 -0.88 22.77
C HIS A 58 -11.09 0.08 21.63
N TYR A 59 -10.53 -0.21 20.46
CA TYR A 59 -10.85 0.53 19.25
C TYR A 59 -12.04 -0.12 18.55
N VAL A 60 -12.87 0.68 17.91
CA VAL A 60 -14.04 0.19 17.18
C VAL A 60 -14.32 0.99 15.92
N SER A 61 -14.87 0.33 14.90
CA SER A 61 -15.46 0.98 13.73
C SER A 61 -16.81 0.35 13.40
N GLY A 62 -17.68 1.11 12.71
CA GLY A 62 -18.99 0.65 12.28
C GLY A 62 -20.13 0.83 13.29
N VAL A 63 -19.89 1.45 14.45
CA VAL A 63 -20.98 1.85 15.36
C VAL A 63 -21.71 3.06 14.77
N ASP A 64 -23.04 3.10 14.89
CA ASP A 64 -23.84 4.23 14.43
C ASP A 64 -23.55 5.49 15.26
N ALA A 65 -22.74 6.39 14.71
CA ALA A 65 -22.37 7.68 15.31
C ALA A 65 -23.34 8.83 14.96
N SER A 66 -24.60 8.53 14.60
CA SER A 66 -25.61 9.56 14.30
C SER A 66 -26.19 10.28 15.51
N SER A 67 -26.01 9.75 16.74
CA SER A 67 -26.53 10.38 17.95
C SER A 67 -25.78 9.95 19.21
N SER A 68 -25.95 10.72 20.30
CA SER A 68 -25.47 10.32 21.62
C SER A 68 -26.15 9.06 22.15
N ALA A 69 -27.41 8.84 21.78
CA ALA A 69 -28.19 7.68 22.21
C ALA A 69 -27.66 6.36 21.62
N SER A 70 -27.29 6.36 20.34
CA SER A 70 -26.72 5.17 19.67
C SER A 70 -25.34 4.81 20.22
N LEU A 71 -24.48 5.80 20.45
CA LEU A 71 -23.17 5.59 21.08
C LEU A 71 -23.31 5.14 22.55
N ALA A 72 -24.27 5.71 23.29
CA ALA A 72 -24.56 5.25 24.65
C ALA A 72 -25.14 3.84 24.69
N ALA A 73 -25.97 3.46 23.69
CA ALA A 73 -26.47 2.09 23.55
C ALA A 73 -25.34 1.08 23.33
N TYR A 74 -24.30 1.45 22.56
CA TYR A 74 -23.09 0.63 22.42
C TYR A 74 -22.41 0.41 23.77
N ILE A 75 -22.12 1.46 24.54
CA ILE A 75 -21.51 1.33 25.88
C ILE A 75 -22.39 0.49 26.80
N ASN A 76 -23.70 0.71 26.79
CA ASN A 76 -24.64 -0.07 27.61
C ASN A 76 -24.64 -1.55 27.23
N SER A 77 -24.45 -1.90 25.96
CA SER A 77 -24.35 -3.30 25.53
C SER A 77 -23.15 -4.03 26.17
N LEU A 78 -22.07 -3.31 26.48
CA LEU A 78 -20.89 -3.85 27.15
C LEU A 78 -21.19 -4.30 28.60
N THR A 79 -22.24 -3.77 29.24
CA THR A 79 -22.65 -4.23 30.57
C THR A 79 -23.04 -5.70 30.60
N TYR A 80 -23.58 -6.21 29.49
CA TYR A 80 -23.97 -7.60 29.32
C TYR A 80 -22.81 -8.48 28.83
N ALA A 81 -21.68 -7.87 28.46
CA ALA A 81 -20.51 -8.57 27.95
C ALA A 81 -19.47 -8.89 29.05
N ILE A 82 -19.65 -8.40 30.29
CA ILE A 82 -18.79 -8.77 31.42
C ILE A 82 -19.03 -10.24 31.77
N GLU A 83 -17.96 -11.01 31.96
CA GLU A 83 -18.07 -12.38 32.40
C GLU A 83 -18.73 -12.47 33.79
N ASP A 84 -19.90 -13.09 33.84
CA ASP A 84 -20.58 -13.36 35.09
C ASP A 84 -20.02 -14.66 35.69
N ASN A 85 -18.97 -14.55 36.51
CA ASN A 85 -18.31 -15.71 37.13
C ASN A 85 -19.11 -16.24 38.36
N SER A 86 -20.42 -16.40 38.17
CA SER A 86 -21.38 -16.91 39.15
C SER A 86 -21.37 -18.44 39.18
N ALA A 87 -20.20 -19.04 39.45
CA ALA A 87 -20.18 -20.37 40.02
C ALA A 87 -20.80 -20.28 41.43
N TRP A 88 -21.82 -21.08 41.73
CA TRP A 88 -22.62 -21.10 42.97
C TRP A 88 -21.80 -21.10 44.29
N PHE A 89 -20.50 -21.38 44.24
CA PHE A 89 -19.57 -21.42 45.38
C PHE A 89 -18.45 -20.35 45.38
N SER A 90 -18.41 -19.43 44.39
CA SER A 90 -17.35 -18.43 44.23
C SER A 90 -17.71 -17.10 44.92
N LYS A 91 -17.01 -16.76 46.01
CA LYS A 91 -17.08 -15.43 46.68
C LYS A 91 -16.29 -14.34 45.93
N SER A 92 -16.17 -14.43 44.61
CA SER A 92 -15.38 -13.48 43.85
C SER A 92 -16.09 -12.12 43.74
N PRO A 93 -15.37 -10.99 43.66
CA PRO A 93 -16.00 -9.69 43.47
C PRO A 93 -16.74 -9.64 42.12
N VAL A 94 -17.99 -9.18 42.16
CA VAL A 94 -18.80 -8.94 40.95
C VAL A 94 -18.40 -7.58 40.37
N TRP A 95 -17.78 -7.60 39.19
CA TRP A 95 -17.42 -6.40 38.45
C TRP A 95 -18.61 -5.90 37.63
N LYS A 96 -18.75 -4.57 37.53
CA LYS A 96 -19.77 -3.92 36.70
C LYS A 96 -19.16 -2.72 35.98
N VAL A 97 -19.62 -2.46 34.75
CA VAL A 97 -19.32 -1.19 34.06
C VAL A 97 -20.02 -0.06 34.83
N ARG A 98 -19.25 0.88 35.35
CA ARG A 98 -19.72 2.03 36.13
C ARG A 98 -19.93 3.25 35.25
N ASN A 99 -18.98 3.50 34.35
CA ASN A 99 -19.04 4.58 33.36
C ASN A 99 -18.27 4.18 32.10
N GLY A 100 -18.43 4.97 31.05
CA GLY A 100 -17.62 4.86 29.83
C GLY A 100 -17.64 6.15 29.02
N CYS A 101 -16.70 6.27 28.09
CA CYS A 101 -16.57 7.38 27.16
C CYS A 101 -16.37 6.82 25.75
N TYR A 102 -17.26 7.19 24.82
CA TYR A 102 -17.09 6.88 23.41
C TYR A 102 -16.53 8.10 22.68
N CYS A 103 -15.45 7.95 21.94
CA CYS A 103 -14.82 9.03 21.17
C CYS A 103 -14.89 8.74 19.67
N CYS A 104 -15.40 9.69 18.89
CA CYS A 104 -15.53 9.58 17.44
C CYS A 104 -15.00 10.86 16.78
N PHE A 105 -14.03 10.72 15.88
CA PHE A 105 -13.42 11.88 15.23
C PHE A 105 -14.30 12.37 14.06
N ASN A 106 -14.51 13.68 13.99
CA ASN A 106 -15.14 14.37 12.87
C ASN A 106 -14.05 14.95 11.96
N ALA A 107 -13.94 14.43 10.73
CA ALA A 107 -12.92 14.86 9.78
C ALA A 107 -13.26 16.20 9.10
N PHE A 108 -14.53 16.60 9.01
CA PHE A 108 -14.95 17.85 8.39
C PHE A 108 -14.56 19.06 9.25
N SER A 109 -15.04 19.08 10.50
CA SER A 109 -14.75 20.17 11.45
C SER A 109 -13.48 19.96 12.26
N ARG A 110 -12.83 18.79 12.14
CA ARG A 110 -11.61 18.40 12.87
C ARG A 110 -11.76 18.53 14.39
N VAL A 111 -12.83 17.92 14.89
CA VAL A 111 -13.17 17.86 16.32
C VAL A 111 -13.43 16.41 16.73
N ASP A 112 -13.34 16.11 18.02
CA ASP A 112 -13.58 14.78 18.57
C ASP A 112 -14.88 14.79 19.37
N ILE A 113 -15.94 14.13 18.87
CA ILE A 113 -17.17 13.94 19.64
C ILE A 113 -16.87 12.96 20.77
N ARG A 114 -17.31 13.31 21.98
CA ARG A 114 -17.27 12.44 23.15
C ARG A 114 -18.64 12.26 23.77
N VAL A 115 -18.96 11.01 24.10
CA VAL A 115 -20.19 10.63 24.80
C VAL A 115 -19.81 9.92 26.09
N ASP A 116 -19.93 10.66 27.20
CA ASP A 116 -19.75 10.10 28.55
C ASP A 116 -21.07 9.46 29.00
N VAL A 117 -21.01 8.21 29.42
CA VAL A 117 -22.14 7.43 29.95
C VAL A 117 -21.87 7.05 31.40
N LYS A 118 -22.85 7.30 32.27
CA LYS A 118 -22.86 6.84 33.67
C LYS A 118 -23.95 5.79 33.83
N ILE A 119 -23.67 4.73 34.61
CA ILE A 119 -24.57 3.59 34.77
C ILE A 119 -24.91 3.39 36.26
N PRO A 120 -26.20 3.35 36.67
CA PRO A 120 -27.41 3.52 35.85
C PRO A 120 -27.80 5.00 35.70
N GLY A 121 -27.62 5.57 34.52
CA GLY A 121 -28.18 6.87 34.13
C GLY A 121 -27.17 8.00 33.98
N GLY A 122 -27.37 8.82 32.94
CA GLY A 122 -26.56 9.98 32.60
C GLY A 122 -25.82 9.77 31.29
N VAL A 123 -26.19 10.53 30.26
CA VAL A 123 -25.48 10.61 28.98
C VAL A 123 -25.12 12.07 28.77
N ASN A 124 -23.85 12.36 28.60
CA ASN A 124 -23.35 13.71 28.35
C ASN A 124 -22.52 13.69 27.06
N ALA A 125 -23.00 14.41 26.05
CA ALA A 125 -22.31 14.54 24.78
C ALA A 125 -21.72 15.94 24.62
N TYR A 126 -20.47 16.00 24.18
CA TYR A 126 -19.72 17.23 23.95
C TYR A 126 -18.68 16.97 22.86
N VAL A 127 -18.04 18.03 22.37
CA VAL A 127 -16.95 17.91 21.40
C VAL A 127 -15.68 18.50 21.98
N ILE A 128 -14.54 17.94 21.61
CA ILE A 128 -13.23 18.46 21.94
C ILE A 128 -12.57 18.97 20.66
N ASP A 129 -12.16 20.22 20.65
CA ASP A 129 -11.43 20.79 19.52
C ASP A 129 -9.93 20.42 19.55
N LEU A 130 -9.18 20.87 18.54
CA LEU A 130 -7.74 20.60 18.43
C LEU A 130 -6.91 21.22 19.57
N ARG A 131 -7.47 22.14 20.36
CA ARG A 131 -6.82 22.77 21.52
C ARG A 131 -7.14 22.05 22.83
N GLY A 132 -8.02 21.05 22.79
CA GLY A 132 -8.50 20.36 23.98
C GLY A 132 -9.67 21.05 24.67
N GLU A 133 -10.27 22.09 24.06
CA GLU A 133 -11.39 22.82 24.64
C GLU A 133 -12.72 22.11 24.36
N ARG A 134 -13.64 22.15 25.34
CA ARG A 134 -14.94 21.49 25.25
C ARG A 134 -15.99 22.44 24.69
N HIS A 135 -16.75 21.95 23.71
CA HIS A 135 -17.86 22.68 23.09
C HIS A 135 -19.12 21.81 23.03
N GLU A 136 -20.26 22.43 22.71
CA GLU A 136 -21.54 21.74 22.53
C GLU A 136 -21.55 20.89 21.25
N ALA A 137 -22.13 19.70 21.32
CA ALA A 137 -22.30 18.81 20.18
C ALA A 137 -23.57 19.15 19.39
N THR A 138 -23.46 20.09 18.44
CA THR A 138 -24.58 20.54 17.61
C THR A 138 -25.05 19.46 16.62
N PRO A 139 -26.30 19.54 16.11
CA PRO A 139 -26.80 18.60 15.10
C PRO A 139 -25.94 18.50 13.84
N GLU A 140 -25.34 19.61 13.40
CA GLU A 140 -24.45 19.65 12.24
C GLU A 140 -23.18 18.84 12.49
N ILE A 141 -22.58 18.97 13.69
CA ILE A 141 -21.38 18.21 14.07
C ILE A 141 -21.71 16.73 14.18
N TRP A 142 -22.89 16.35 14.68
CA TRP A 142 -23.34 14.95 14.67
C TRP A 142 -23.45 14.38 13.26
N GLN A 143 -24.02 15.14 12.32
CA GLN A 143 -24.15 14.70 10.93
C GLN A 143 -22.77 14.51 10.26
N GLU A 144 -21.84 15.44 10.47
CA GLU A 144 -20.46 15.34 9.99
C GLU A 144 -19.71 14.15 10.62
N THR A 145 -19.94 13.89 11.89
CA THR A 145 -19.32 12.77 12.63
C THR A 145 -19.84 11.42 12.15
N TYR A 146 -21.15 11.32 11.93
CA TYR A 146 -21.79 10.14 11.35
C TYR A 146 -21.18 9.76 10.00
N VAL A 147 -21.04 10.73 9.10
CA VAL A 147 -20.44 10.48 7.78
C VAL A 147 -18.95 10.17 7.92
N SER A 148 -18.21 10.86 8.79
CA SER A 148 -16.79 10.56 9.04
C SER A 148 -16.57 9.13 9.53
N ALA A 149 -17.39 8.65 10.47
CA ALA A 149 -17.32 7.29 11.01
C ALA A 149 -17.59 6.22 9.94
N ILE A 150 -18.63 6.43 9.11
CA ILE A 150 -18.96 5.54 7.99
C ILE A 150 -17.83 5.53 6.95
N LEU A 151 -17.30 6.69 6.57
CA LEU A 151 -16.20 6.77 5.59
C LEU A 151 -14.95 6.06 6.09
N ARG A 152 -14.58 6.22 7.37
CA ARG A 152 -13.47 5.45 7.98
C ARG A 152 -13.72 3.95 7.90
N ALA A 153 -14.90 3.49 8.30
CA ALA A 153 -15.25 2.07 8.30
C ALA A 153 -15.23 1.47 6.88
N ILE A 154 -15.74 2.20 5.89
CA ILE A 154 -15.78 1.77 4.48
C ILE A 154 -14.39 1.78 3.86
N LEU A 155 -13.65 2.89 3.95
CA LEU A 155 -12.39 3.05 3.21
C LEU A 155 -11.27 2.21 3.82
N TYR A 156 -11.23 2.07 5.14
CA TYR A 156 -10.17 1.36 5.86
C TYR A 156 -10.53 -0.10 6.23
N SER A 157 -11.63 -0.64 5.68
CA SER A 157 -12.10 -2.01 5.98
C SER A 157 -11.01 -3.07 5.81
N ASP A 158 -10.35 -3.06 4.66
CA ASP A 158 -9.35 -4.04 4.22
C ASP A 158 -7.92 -3.47 4.12
N ASP A 159 -7.62 -2.31 4.72
CA ASP A 159 -6.27 -1.73 4.66
C ASP A 159 -5.29 -2.54 5.56
N PRO A 160 -4.30 -3.25 4.98
CA PRO A 160 -3.37 -4.07 5.76
C PRO A 160 -2.44 -3.24 6.64
N ASN A 161 -2.24 -1.96 6.32
CA ASN A 161 -1.41 -1.06 7.11
C ASN A 161 -2.19 -0.43 8.28
N TYR A 162 -3.50 -0.69 8.37
CA TYR A 162 -4.39 -0.14 9.39
C TYR A 162 -4.72 -1.18 10.46
N TRP A 163 -3.66 -1.70 11.10
CA TRP A 163 -3.75 -2.68 12.18
C TRP A 163 -3.53 -2.02 13.54
N LEU A 164 -4.42 -2.31 14.49
CA LEU A 164 -4.32 -1.90 15.89
C LEU A 164 -4.70 -3.07 16.77
N GLU A 165 -4.07 -3.14 17.94
CA GLU A 165 -4.44 -4.13 18.95
C GLU A 165 -5.80 -3.79 19.56
N ALA A 166 -6.60 -4.83 19.86
CA ALA A 166 -7.98 -4.68 20.35
C ALA A 166 -8.88 -3.80 19.46
N TYR A 167 -8.79 -3.97 18.14
CA TYR A 167 -9.61 -3.25 17.18
C TYR A 167 -10.77 -4.10 16.66
N ARG A 168 -11.98 -3.73 17.05
CA ARG A 168 -13.23 -4.39 16.62
C ARG A 168 -13.84 -3.69 15.40
N LYS A 169 -14.12 -4.41 14.32
CA LYS A 169 -14.77 -3.85 13.12
C LYS A 169 -16.18 -4.41 12.97
N LEU A 170 -17.17 -3.53 12.92
CA LEU A 170 -18.60 -3.87 12.74
C LEU A 170 -19.10 -3.37 11.39
N ASP A 171 -20.25 -3.89 10.95
CA ASP A 171 -20.93 -3.39 9.75
C ASP A 171 -21.38 -1.94 9.93
N PRO A 172 -20.87 -0.98 9.13
CA PRO A 172 -21.25 0.44 9.26
C PRO A 172 -22.68 0.72 8.79
N ILE A 173 -23.22 -0.11 7.90
CA ILE A 173 -24.58 0.02 7.36
C ILE A 173 -25.22 -1.37 7.31
N THR A 174 -26.25 -1.58 8.12
CA THR A 174 -26.92 -2.88 8.31
C THR A 174 -28.31 -2.99 7.69
N THR A 175 -28.89 -1.86 7.27
CA THR A 175 -30.26 -1.77 6.75
C THR A 175 -30.35 -0.89 5.49
N PRO A 176 -31.28 -1.15 4.56
CA PRO A 176 -31.54 -0.27 3.41
C PRO A 176 -31.93 1.16 3.83
N GLU A 177 -32.63 1.31 4.95
CA GLU A 177 -32.96 2.62 5.52
C GLU A 177 -31.70 3.34 6.02
N GLY A 178 -30.73 2.60 6.57
CA GLY A 178 -29.40 3.12 6.92
C GLY A 178 -28.64 3.62 5.69
N GLU A 179 -28.72 2.90 4.57
CA GLU A 179 -28.11 3.32 3.31
C GLU A 179 -28.73 4.62 2.76
N LEU A 180 -30.06 4.75 2.82
CA LEU A 180 -30.74 5.98 2.46
C LEU A 180 -30.33 7.16 3.36
N ARG A 181 -30.24 6.94 4.68
CA ARG A 181 -29.75 7.96 5.64
C ARG A 181 -28.32 8.39 5.33
N PHE A 182 -27.44 7.44 5.01
CA PHE A 182 -26.07 7.74 4.60
C PHE A 182 -26.04 8.61 3.35
N LEU A 183 -26.80 8.27 2.31
CA LEU A 183 -26.87 9.06 1.07
C LEU A 183 -27.43 10.47 1.31
N GLN A 184 -28.45 10.62 2.16
CA GLN A 184 -29.00 11.93 2.53
C GLN A 184 -27.99 12.79 3.29
N ALA A 185 -27.23 12.20 4.22
CA ALA A 185 -26.18 12.91 4.94
C ALA A 185 -25.01 13.27 4.03
N ALA A 186 -24.61 12.37 3.13
CA ALA A 186 -23.60 12.61 2.11
C ALA A 186 -24.02 13.74 1.15
N GLU A 187 -25.29 13.78 0.73
CA GLU A 187 -25.82 14.86 -0.11
C GLU A 187 -25.71 16.23 0.60
N ALA A 188 -26.11 16.28 1.88
CA ALA A 188 -26.07 17.51 2.67
C ALA A 188 -24.62 18.03 2.86
N LEU A 189 -23.66 17.12 3.03
CA LEU A 189 -22.25 17.45 3.25
C LEU A 189 -21.41 17.50 1.96
N PHE A 190 -22.01 17.27 0.80
CA PHE A 190 -21.27 17.12 -0.46
C PHE A 190 -20.37 18.33 -0.78
N SER A 191 -20.87 19.55 -0.56
CA SER A 191 -20.10 20.79 -0.78
C SER A 191 -18.86 20.92 0.12
N LYS A 192 -18.86 20.24 1.26
CA LYS A 192 -17.75 20.15 2.21
C LYS A 192 -16.89 18.90 2.02
N GLY A 193 -17.21 18.03 1.05
CA GLY A 193 -16.55 16.73 0.86
C GLY A 193 -15.03 16.82 0.68
N TRP A 194 -14.51 17.90 0.10
CA TRP A 194 -13.07 18.12 -0.03
C TRP A 194 -12.34 18.30 1.32
N GLN A 195 -13.06 18.68 2.39
CA GLN A 195 -12.47 18.90 3.72
C GLN A 195 -12.02 17.60 4.39
N VAL A 196 -12.61 16.45 4.02
CA VAL A 196 -12.25 15.16 4.62
C VAL A 196 -10.98 14.54 4.03
N GLY A 197 -10.32 15.21 3.08
CA GLY A 197 -9.12 14.71 2.41
C GLY A 197 -9.41 13.85 1.18
N SER A 198 -8.36 13.27 0.61
CA SER A 198 -8.37 12.46 -0.61
C SER A 198 -7.34 11.34 -0.52
N ASP A 199 -7.37 10.41 -1.49
CA ASP A 199 -6.37 9.35 -1.57
C ASP A 199 -4.96 9.91 -1.76
N PRO A 200 -3.90 9.21 -1.30
CA PRO A 200 -2.51 9.70 -1.33
C PRO A 200 -1.96 10.06 -2.71
N GLU A 201 -2.58 9.54 -3.78
CA GLU A 201 -2.23 9.82 -5.17
C GLU A 201 -2.84 11.13 -5.71
N ILE A 202 -3.79 11.72 -4.98
CA ILE A 202 -4.45 12.98 -5.32
C ILE A 202 -3.77 14.11 -4.54
N GLN A 203 -3.23 15.10 -5.24
CA GLN A 203 -2.52 16.19 -4.58
C GLN A 203 -3.48 17.13 -3.84
N VAL A 204 -4.57 17.49 -4.52
CA VAL A 204 -5.55 18.45 -4.04
C VAL A 204 -6.93 17.80 -4.07
N ALA A 205 -7.55 17.69 -2.89
CA ALA A 205 -8.92 17.22 -2.79
C ALA A 205 -9.87 18.19 -3.52
N THR A 206 -10.70 17.66 -4.41
CA THR A 206 -11.69 18.42 -5.17
C THR A 206 -13.10 17.99 -4.77
N VAL A 207 -14.14 18.60 -5.36
CA VAL A 207 -15.54 18.21 -5.13
C VAL A 207 -15.81 16.77 -5.59
N VAL A 208 -15.06 16.29 -6.58
CA VAL A 208 -15.22 14.94 -7.17
C VAL A 208 -14.15 13.95 -6.73
N SER A 209 -12.98 14.42 -6.30
CA SER A 209 -11.85 13.59 -5.85
C SER A 209 -11.59 13.86 -4.36
N ASN A 210 -12.31 13.17 -3.49
CA ASN A 210 -12.17 13.23 -2.04
C ASN A 210 -12.64 11.91 -1.40
N HIS A 211 -12.43 11.74 -0.11
CA HIS A 211 -12.83 10.52 0.60
C HIS A 211 -14.36 10.31 0.64
N LEU A 212 -15.18 11.36 0.59
CA LEU A 212 -16.64 11.20 0.52
C LEU A 212 -17.06 10.51 -0.78
N THR A 213 -16.59 11.00 -1.94
CA THR A 213 -16.91 10.42 -3.25
C THR A 213 -16.23 9.06 -3.45
N ALA A 214 -15.02 8.88 -2.92
CA ALA A 214 -14.33 7.60 -2.93
C ALA A 214 -15.07 6.56 -2.07
N GLY A 215 -15.55 6.92 -0.88
CA GLY A 215 -16.30 6.03 0.00
C GLY A 215 -17.63 5.59 -0.61
N ILE A 216 -18.38 6.52 -1.22
CA ILE A 216 -19.61 6.21 -1.97
C ILE A 216 -19.29 5.27 -3.13
N SER A 217 -18.26 5.60 -3.93
CA SER A 217 -17.88 4.78 -5.08
C SER A 217 -17.42 3.38 -4.69
N LYS A 218 -16.67 3.24 -3.59
CA LYS A 218 -16.23 1.95 -3.04
C LYS A 218 -17.44 1.12 -2.58
N TYR A 219 -18.30 1.69 -1.74
CA TYR A 219 -19.44 0.98 -1.15
C TYR A 219 -20.52 0.56 -2.18
N PHE A 220 -20.79 1.39 -3.18
CA PHE A 220 -21.76 1.00 -4.22
C PHE A 220 -21.10 0.22 -5.37
N GLY A 221 -19.83 0.51 -5.67
CA GLY A 221 -19.10 -0.14 -6.74
C GLY A 221 -18.67 -1.56 -6.42
N ASP A 222 -18.14 -1.81 -5.21
CA ASP A 222 -17.73 -3.16 -4.79
C ASP A 222 -18.93 -4.11 -4.64
N SER A 223 -20.15 -3.57 -4.52
CA SER A 223 -21.40 -4.36 -4.52
C SER A 223 -22.10 -4.42 -5.88
N GLY A 224 -21.57 -3.76 -6.92
CA GLY A 224 -22.21 -3.65 -8.24
C GLY A 224 -23.51 -2.84 -8.26
N ARG A 225 -24.01 -2.37 -7.11
CA ARG A 225 -25.26 -1.62 -6.97
C ARG A 225 -25.03 -0.14 -7.23
N TRP A 226 -24.75 0.22 -8.48
CA TRP A 226 -24.45 1.60 -8.87
C TRP A 226 -25.66 2.54 -8.88
N GLN A 227 -26.89 2.02 -8.90
CA GLN A 227 -28.12 2.82 -9.01
C GLN A 227 -28.27 3.90 -7.92
N PRO A 228 -28.09 3.62 -6.61
CA PRO A 228 -28.23 4.65 -5.57
C PRO A 228 -27.18 5.77 -5.71
N ALA A 229 -25.95 5.41 -6.08
CA ALA A 229 -24.90 6.39 -6.36
C ALA A 229 -25.23 7.25 -7.59
N ALA A 230 -25.72 6.64 -8.68
CA ALA A 230 -26.14 7.35 -9.88
C ALA A 230 -27.27 8.36 -9.56
N ASN A 231 -28.29 7.96 -8.80
CA ASN A 231 -29.38 8.83 -8.39
C ASN A 231 -28.89 10.05 -7.58
N LEU A 232 -27.96 9.84 -6.66
CA LEU A 232 -27.34 10.91 -5.88
C LEU A 232 -26.57 11.86 -6.80
N PHE A 233 -25.69 11.34 -7.67
CA PHE A 233 -24.88 12.16 -8.56
C PHE A 233 -25.70 12.86 -9.65
N GLU A 234 -26.81 12.30 -10.09
CA GLU A 234 -27.74 12.95 -11.02
C GLU A 234 -28.30 14.21 -10.38
N LYS A 235 -28.80 14.11 -9.14
CA LYS A 235 -29.29 15.24 -8.36
C LYS A 235 -28.22 16.31 -8.16
N LEU A 236 -27.00 15.91 -7.81
CA LEU A 236 -25.89 16.84 -7.56
C LEU A 236 -25.34 17.48 -8.83
N SER A 237 -25.34 16.78 -9.97
CA SER A 237 -24.83 17.27 -11.26
C SER A 237 -25.60 18.50 -11.77
N THR A 238 -26.84 18.69 -11.32
CA THR A 238 -27.64 19.88 -11.65
C THR A 238 -27.06 21.18 -11.05
N ARG A 239 -26.34 21.06 -9.93
CA ARG A 239 -25.72 22.18 -9.20
C ARG A 239 -24.23 22.29 -9.48
N GLU A 240 -23.56 21.14 -9.54
CA GLU A 240 -22.11 21.04 -9.70
C GLU A 240 -21.77 20.24 -10.96
N PRO A 241 -21.47 20.91 -12.10
CA PRO A 241 -21.24 20.25 -13.38
C PRO A 241 -20.08 19.23 -13.36
N GLU A 242 -19.07 19.42 -12.52
CA GLU A 242 -17.93 18.49 -12.39
C GLU A 242 -18.37 17.08 -11.96
N VAL A 243 -19.47 16.97 -11.21
CA VAL A 243 -20.03 15.69 -10.74
C VAL A 243 -20.45 14.78 -11.90
N ALA A 244 -20.63 15.33 -13.11
CA ALA A 244 -20.90 14.56 -14.31
C ALA A 244 -19.87 13.43 -14.55
N SER A 245 -18.61 13.58 -14.12
CA SER A 245 -17.61 12.50 -14.22
C SER A 245 -17.97 11.31 -13.32
N LEU A 246 -18.46 11.55 -12.11
CA LEU A 246 -18.89 10.51 -11.17
C LEU A 246 -20.18 9.85 -11.67
N LEU A 247 -21.14 10.66 -12.12
CA LEU A 247 -22.39 10.19 -12.69
C LEU A 247 -22.17 9.27 -13.91
N ALA A 248 -21.30 9.68 -14.83
CA ALA A 248 -20.95 8.88 -16.00
C ALA A 248 -20.31 7.53 -15.60
N ARG A 249 -19.41 7.54 -14.61
CA ARG A 249 -18.81 6.31 -14.06
C ARG A 249 -19.86 5.38 -13.44
N SER A 250 -20.83 5.92 -12.71
CA SER A 250 -21.93 5.13 -12.14
C SER A 250 -22.79 4.49 -13.24
N TYR A 251 -23.16 5.21 -14.30
CA TYR A 251 -23.90 4.63 -15.43
C TYR A 251 -23.11 3.58 -16.20
N ILE A 252 -21.79 3.77 -16.36
CA ILE A 252 -20.91 2.71 -16.92
C ILE A 252 -20.97 1.47 -16.04
N GLY A 253 -20.90 1.63 -14.72
CA GLY A 253 -21.04 0.52 -13.76
C GLY A 253 -22.39 -0.19 -13.82
N MET A 254 -23.45 0.50 -14.25
CA MET A 254 -24.78 -0.08 -14.52
C MET A 254 -24.91 -0.73 -15.90
N ASN A 255 -23.83 -0.79 -16.68
CA ASN A 255 -23.84 -1.19 -18.09
C ASN A 255 -24.71 -0.29 -19.00
N GLU A 256 -25.03 0.94 -18.56
CA GLU A 256 -25.78 1.95 -19.34
C GLU A 256 -24.83 2.91 -20.08
N GLU A 257 -23.92 2.35 -20.87
CA GLU A 257 -22.83 3.08 -21.53
C GLU A 257 -23.30 4.22 -22.44
N VAL A 258 -24.42 4.04 -23.13
CA VAL A 258 -24.97 5.05 -24.06
C VAL A 258 -25.35 6.32 -23.31
N LYS A 259 -26.01 6.19 -22.15
CA LYS A 259 -26.38 7.34 -21.31
C LYS A 259 -25.13 8.00 -20.75
N ALA A 260 -24.16 7.21 -20.27
CA ALA A 260 -22.90 7.74 -19.77
C ALA A 260 -22.18 8.60 -20.83
N VAL A 261 -22.09 8.12 -22.08
CA VAL A 261 -21.48 8.88 -23.18
C VAL A 261 -22.26 10.16 -23.49
N GLN A 262 -23.59 10.12 -23.50
CA GLN A 262 -24.41 11.32 -23.70
C GLN A 262 -24.16 12.37 -22.60
N ILE A 263 -24.11 11.94 -21.34
CA ILE A 263 -23.81 12.80 -20.20
C ILE A 263 -22.42 13.42 -20.34
N MET A 264 -21.40 12.61 -20.65
CA MET A 264 -20.04 13.10 -20.84
C MET A 264 -19.93 14.09 -22.01
N ALA A 265 -20.62 13.82 -23.12
CA ALA A 265 -20.63 14.67 -24.31
C ALA A 265 -21.36 16.01 -24.09
N LEU A 266 -22.36 16.04 -23.23
CA LEU A 266 -23.02 17.27 -22.80
C LEU A 266 -22.14 18.05 -21.81
N ALA A 267 -21.64 17.37 -20.77
CA ALA A 267 -20.85 18.01 -19.72
C ALA A 267 -19.56 18.66 -20.26
N ILE A 268 -18.85 18.00 -21.19
CA ILE A 268 -17.57 18.51 -21.71
C ILE A 268 -17.72 19.83 -22.47
N LYS A 269 -18.92 20.14 -23.00
CA LYS A 269 -19.20 21.43 -23.64
C LYS A 269 -19.23 22.58 -22.64
N HIS A 270 -19.60 22.29 -21.39
CA HIS A 270 -19.68 23.26 -20.30
C HIS A 270 -18.37 23.34 -19.51
N ILE A 271 -17.71 22.20 -19.28
CA ILE A 271 -16.48 22.08 -18.49
C ILE A 271 -15.34 21.40 -19.28
N PRO A 272 -14.82 22.03 -20.35
CA PRO A 272 -13.84 21.42 -21.25
C PRO A 272 -12.46 21.17 -20.61
N GLN A 273 -12.20 21.79 -19.46
CA GLN A 273 -10.94 21.67 -18.71
C GLN A 273 -11.00 20.67 -17.55
N SER A 274 -12.12 19.97 -17.35
CA SER A 274 -12.25 18.97 -16.29
C SER A 274 -11.46 17.70 -16.65
N TYR A 275 -10.32 17.49 -15.99
CA TYR A 275 -9.49 16.29 -16.20
C TYR A 275 -10.21 15.00 -15.76
N THR A 276 -11.05 15.05 -14.74
CA THR A 276 -11.82 13.89 -14.26
C THR A 276 -12.87 13.43 -15.28
N LEU A 277 -13.49 14.37 -16.00
CA LEU A 277 -14.39 14.06 -17.10
C LEU A 277 -13.63 13.48 -18.30
N LEU A 278 -12.47 14.07 -18.63
CA LEU A 278 -11.59 13.54 -19.67
C LEU A 278 -11.08 12.14 -19.32
N HIS A 279 -10.78 11.85 -18.05
CA HIS A 279 -10.44 10.52 -17.57
C HIS A 279 -11.58 9.53 -17.77
N ALA A 280 -12.82 9.89 -17.40
CA ALA A 280 -13.97 9.02 -17.61
C ALA A 280 -14.18 8.68 -19.11
N GLN A 281 -14.05 9.67 -19.99
CA GLN A 281 -14.11 9.45 -21.44
C GLN A 281 -12.95 8.58 -21.94
N CYS A 282 -11.75 8.84 -21.43
CA CYS A 282 -10.54 8.11 -21.76
C CYS A 282 -10.64 6.63 -21.37
N ASP A 283 -11.06 6.33 -20.14
CA ASP A 283 -11.24 4.96 -19.64
C ASP A 283 -12.33 4.22 -20.44
N PHE A 284 -13.42 4.89 -20.81
CA PHE A 284 -14.44 4.33 -21.69
C PHE A 284 -13.88 3.99 -23.08
N LEU A 285 -13.13 4.90 -23.71
CA LEU A 285 -12.55 4.63 -25.04
C LEU A 285 -11.49 3.53 -24.99
N ARG A 286 -10.70 3.50 -23.90
CA ARG A 286 -9.71 2.46 -23.62
C ARG A 286 -10.38 1.09 -23.50
N SER A 287 -11.52 0.97 -22.80
CA SER A 287 -12.27 -0.29 -22.70
C SER A 287 -12.86 -0.76 -24.03
N LYS A 288 -13.12 0.15 -24.97
CA LYS A 288 -13.54 -0.15 -26.36
C LYS A 288 -12.37 -0.37 -27.32
N GLY A 289 -11.12 -0.38 -26.84
CA GLY A 289 -9.93 -0.55 -27.67
C GLY A 289 -9.61 0.64 -28.59
N LYS A 290 -10.19 1.82 -28.35
CA LYS A 290 -9.96 3.04 -29.14
C LYS A 290 -8.80 3.87 -28.55
N TYR A 291 -7.63 3.26 -28.48
CA TYR A 291 -6.45 3.83 -27.80
C TYR A 291 -5.98 5.16 -28.40
N ASP A 292 -6.06 5.36 -29.72
CA ASP A 292 -5.65 6.62 -30.37
C ASP A 292 -6.49 7.82 -29.92
N TRP A 293 -7.78 7.61 -29.67
CA TRP A 293 -8.68 8.66 -29.19
C TRP A 293 -8.48 8.88 -27.69
N ALA A 294 -8.34 7.80 -26.93
CA ALA A 294 -7.99 7.86 -25.51
C ALA A 294 -6.68 8.66 -25.29
N LEU A 295 -5.67 8.46 -26.15
CA LEU A 295 -4.40 9.19 -26.09
C LEU A 295 -4.60 10.71 -26.23
N LYS A 296 -5.45 11.15 -27.16
CA LYS A 296 -5.74 12.59 -27.34
C LYS A 296 -6.38 13.18 -26.08
N LEU A 297 -7.33 12.47 -25.48
CA LEU A 297 -8.00 12.91 -24.26
C LEU A 297 -7.05 12.93 -23.06
N ALA A 298 -6.20 11.92 -22.90
CA ALA A 298 -5.24 11.87 -21.80
C ALA A 298 -4.18 12.98 -21.92
N ARG A 299 -3.68 13.29 -23.12
CA ARG A 299 -2.82 14.47 -23.34
C ARG A 299 -3.54 15.75 -22.96
N GLN A 300 -4.81 15.89 -23.31
CA GLN A 300 -5.62 17.04 -22.90
C GLN A 300 -5.79 17.08 -21.37
N ALA A 301 -6.04 15.94 -20.72
CA ALA A 301 -6.16 15.86 -19.27
C ALA A 301 -4.88 16.32 -18.54
N VAL A 302 -3.70 15.90 -19.03
CA VAL A 302 -2.41 16.39 -18.54
C VAL A 302 -2.25 17.89 -18.75
N ASN A 303 -2.66 18.42 -19.90
CA ASN A 303 -2.61 19.87 -20.15
C ASN A 303 -3.55 20.65 -19.21
N CYS A 304 -4.67 20.05 -18.79
CA CYS A 304 -5.62 20.65 -17.85
C CYS A 304 -5.11 20.64 -16.41
N ALA A 305 -4.48 19.54 -15.98
CA ALA A 305 -3.96 19.38 -14.63
C ALA A 305 -2.56 18.72 -14.65
N PRO A 306 -1.51 19.49 -14.99
CA PRO A 306 -0.14 18.96 -15.09
C PRO A 306 0.52 18.73 -13.73
N SER A 307 -0.03 19.28 -12.64
CA SER A 307 0.46 19.04 -11.28
C SER A 307 -0.07 17.76 -10.66
N GLU A 308 -1.13 17.14 -11.22
CA GLU A 308 -1.76 15.95 -10.68
C GLU A 308 -1.08 14.67 -11.19
N PHE A 309 -0.66 13.79 -10.29
CA PHE A 309 0.00 12.51 -10.65
C PHE A 309 -0.90 11.65 -11.54
N VAL A 310 -2.20 11.58 -11.21
CA VAL A 310 -3.16 10.69 -11.86
C VAL A 310 -3.35 10.98 -13.35
N THR A 311 -3.11 12.21 -13.82
CA THR A 311 -3.21 12.56 -15.26
C THR A 311 -2.04 11.99 -16.05
N TRP A 312 -0.83 12.10 -15.51
CA TRP A 312 0.38 11.53 -16.08
C TRP A 312 0.41 10.01 -16.01
N GLU A 313 -0.08 9.44 -14.91
CA GLU A 313 -0.30 8.00 -14.78
C GLU A 313 -1.20 7.51 -15.93
N LYS A 314 -2.38 8.12 -16.10
CA LYS A 314 -3.33 7.75 -17.15
C LYS A 314 -2.72 7.83 -18.56
N LEU A 315 -1.98 8.89 -18.84
CA LEU A 315 -1.28 9.06 -20.11
C LEU A 315 -0.21 7.98 -20.32
N THR A 316 0.54 7.64 -19.29
CA THR A 316 1.55 6.57 -19.33
C THR A 316 0.90 5.21 -19.60
N GLU A 317 -0.22 4.89 -18.94
CA GLU A 317 -0.97 3.65 -19.18
C GLU A 317 -1.35 3.48 -20.67
N ILE A 318 -1.77 4.56 -21.34
CA ILE A 318 -2.21 4.52 -22.74
C ILE A 318 -1.02 4.36 -23.68
N TYR A 319 0.13 4.98 -23.39
CA TYR A 319 1.33 4.73 -24.18
C TYR A 319 1.82 3.29 -24.06
N ILE A 320 1.68 2.69 -22.87
CA ILE A 320 1.96 1.26 -22.67
C ILE A 320 1.01 0.42 -23.54
N ASP A 321 -0.30 0.73 -23.54
CA ASP A 321 -1.30 0.03 -24.37
C ASP A 321 -0.99 0.16 -25.87
N LEU A 322 -0.53 1.34 -26.32
CA LEU A 322 -0.11 1.62 -27.70
C LEU A 322 1.28 1.07 -28.06
N ARG A 323 1.98 0.41 -27.12
CA ARG A 323 3.35 -0.08 -27.27
C ARG A 323 4.36 1.02 -27.63
N GLN A 324 4.09 2.26 -27.24
CA GLN A 324 4.97 3.42 -27.40
C GLN A 324 5.84 3.59 -26.14
N PHE A 325 6.76 2.64 -25.92
CA PHE A 325 7.48 2.50 -24.66
C PHE A 325 8.40 3.70 -24.34
N GLU A 326 9.05 4.27 -25.35
CA GLU A 326 9.87 5.48 -25.19
C GLU A 326 9.05 6.67 -24.68
N GLN A 327 7.85 6.87 -25.23
CA GLN A 327 6.94 7.93 -24.81
C GLN A 327 6.36 7.64 -23.41
N ALA A 328 6.07 6.38 -23.10
CA ALA A 328 5.66 5.96 -21.76
C ALA A 328 6.74 6.31 -20.72
N LEU A 329 8.01 6.01 -20.99
CA LEU A 329 9.12 6.35 -20.09
C LEU A 329 9.28 7.87 -19.92
N LEU A 330 9.24 8.64 -21.01
CA LEU A 330 9.31 10.09 -20.95
C LEU A 330 8.16 10.70 -20.14
N THR A 331 6.96 10.13 -20.26
CA THR A 331 5.76 10.56 -19.53
C THR A 331 5.88 10.20 -18.06
N LEU A 332 6.31 8.97 -17.75
CA LEU A 332 6.55 8.51 -16.38
C LEU A 332 7.58 9.39 -15.66
N ASN A 333 8.67 9.74 -16.34
CA ASN A 333 9.69 10.65 -15.81
C ASN A 333 9.16 12.06 -15.52
N SER A 334 8.07 12.45 -16.18
CA SER A 334 7.44 13.76 -16.00
C SER A 334 6.34 13.74 -14.92
N CYS A 335 6.06 12.60 -14.30
CA CYS A 335 5.05 12.49 -13.24
C CYS A 335 5.44 13.30 -12.00
N PRO A 336 4.56 14.17 -11.47
CA PRO A 336 4.77 14.81 -10.18
C PRO A 336 4.64 13.78 -9.06
N MET A 337 5.59 13.76 -8.13
CA MET A 337 5.64 12.80 -7.02
C MET A 337 5.28 13.49 -5.70
N PHE A 338 4.42 12.86 -4.89
CA PHE A 338 3.90 13.47 -3.65
C PHE A 338 4.33 12.69 -2.43
N THR A 339 4.66 13.41 -1.35
CA THR A 339 4.92 12.81 -0.04
C THR A 339 3.73 11.99 0.44
N PHE A 340 3.98 10.71 0.70
CA PHE A 340 2.98 9.82 1.27
C PHE A 340 2.70 10.20 2.71
N ASN A 341 1.44 10.50 3.01
CA ASN A 341 0.95 10.62 4.37
C ASN A 341 0.34 9.28 4.79
N GLY A 342 0.79 8.76 5.93
CA GLY A 342 0.22 7.54 6.49
C GLY A 342 -1.19 7.77 7.05
N ARG A 343 -1.95 6.68 7.21
CA ARG A 343 -3.27 6.73 7.85
C ARG A 343 -3.16 7.18 9.30
N ASP A 344 -4.15 7.96 9.74
CA ASP A 344 -4.23 8.43 11.13
C ASP A 344 -4.51 7.26 12.08
N ALA A 345 -3.63 7.04 13.05
CA ALA A 345 -3.81 6.00 14.06
C ALA A 345 -3.39 6.51 15.44
N HIS A 346 -3.84 5.81 16.48
CA HIS A 346 -3.41 6.09 17.84
C HIS A 346 -1.96 5.67 18.06
N ARG A 347 -1.26 6.45 18.89
CA ARG A 347 0.01 5.98 19.47
C ARG A 347 -0.27 4.80 20.40
N ASN A 348 0.51 3.74 20.26
CA ASN A 348 0.46 2.61 21.19
C ASN A 348 0.83 3.08 22.61
N LEU A 349 -0.06 2.80 23.56
CA LEU A 349 0.13 3.09 24.97
C LEU A 349 0.61 1.84 25.70
N PRO A 350 1.44 1.98 26.75
CA PRO A 350 1.76 0.85 27.62
C PRO A 350 0.48 0.38 28.31
N THR A 351 0.20 -0.92 28.23
CA THR A 351 -0.98 -1.54 28.85
C THR A 351 -0.59 -2.32 30.10
N SER A 352 -1.38 -2.24 31.16
CA SER A 352 -1.16 -3.04 32.37
C SER A 352 -1.49 -4.52 32.15
N ARG A 353 -2.50 -4.79 31.32
CA ARG A 353 -2.93 -6.14 30.93
C ARG A 353 -3.63 -6.08 29.58
N ILE A 354 -3.43 -7.11 28.77
CA ILE A 354 -4.07 -7.28 27.47
C ILE A 354 -5.05 -8.45 27.58
N HIS A 355 -6.28 -8.24 27.15
CA HIS A 355 -7.31 -9.29 27.10
C HIS A 355 -7.86 -9.41 25.68
N LEU A 356 -7.44 -10.47 24.98
CA LEU A 356 -7.83 -10.77 23.62
C LEU A 356 -8.59 -12.10 23.62
N PRO A 357 -9.92 -12.09 23.87
CA PRO A 357 -10.70 -13.30 23.90
C PRO A 357 -10.70 -13.95 22.52
N PHE A 358 -10.49 -15.26 22.49
CA PHE A 358 -10.35 -16.01 21.25
C PHE A 358 -11.58 -16.89 21.03
N LEU A 359 -12.23 -16.71 19.88
CA LEU A 359 -13.39 -17.50 19.47
C LEU A 359 -12.94 -18.94 19.11
N ARG A 360 -12.84 -19.81 20.12
CA ARG A 360 -12.32 -21.19 19.97
C ARG A 360 -12.91 -21.97 18.78
N PRO A 361 -14.23 -21.96 18.51
CA PRO A 361 -14.79 -22.70 17.37
C PRO A 361 -14.28 -22.24 15.99
N ILE A 362 -13.80 -21.00 15.90
CA ILE A 362 -13.19 -20.41 14.68
C ILE A 362 -11.68 -20.63 14.71
N GLY A 363 -11.09 -20.63 15.89
CA GLY A 363 -9.68 -20.82 16.10
C GLY A 363 -9.14 -22.20 15.77
N GLU A 364 -9.95 -23.25 15.92
CA GLU A 364 -9.55 -24.63 15.61
C GLU A 364 -9.21 -24.85 14.13
N ILE A 365 -9.73 -24.00 13.24
CA ILE A 365 -9.35 -24.04 11.82
C ILE A 365 -8.14 -23.18 11.49
N LEU A 366 -7.56 -22.46 12.44
CA LEU A 366 -6.35 -21.68 12.22
C LEU A 366 -5.14 -22.44 12.75
N PRO A 367 -3.95 -22.27 12.14
CA PRO A 367 -2.73 -22.72 12.77
C PRO A 367 -2.53 -22.00 14.11
N GLU A 368 -1.70 -22.58 14.98
CA GLU A 368 -1.32 -21.92 16.23
C GLU A 368 -0.55 -20.63 15.94
N LYS A 369 -0.84 -19.57 16.70
CA LYS A 369 -0.15 -18.28 16.60
C LYS A 369 1.18 -18.33 17.37
N SER A 370 2.06 -19.24 16.95
CA SER A 370 3.42 -19.40 17.47
C SER A 370 4.42 -19.09 16.37
N ARG A 371 5.56 -18.52 16.75
CA ARG A 371 6.65 -18.31 15.79
C ARG A 371 7.29 -19.65 15.49
N THR A 372 7.38 -19.99 14.21
CA THR A 372 8.03 -21.22 13.73
C THR A 372 9.20 -20.89 12.80
N ASP A 373 9.97 -21.91 12.42
CA ASP A 373 11.03 -21.77 11.41
C ASP A 373 10.46 -21.28 10.06
N ASP A 374 9.16 -21.49 9.81
CA ASP A 374 8.49 -21.03 8.60
C ASP A 374 8.31 -19.50 8.54
N ASP A 375 8.46 -18.80 9.67
CA ASP A 375 8.42 -17.33 9.74
C ASP A 375 9.77 -16.68 9.42
N ASP A 376 10.84 -17.46 9.31
CA ASP A 376 12.14 -16.95 8.91
C ASP A 376 12.26 -16.96 7.38
N ALA A 377 12.96 -15.99 6.81
CA ALA A 377 13.17 -15.88 5.38
C ALA A 377 14.60 -15.40 5.09
N ASP A 378 15.10 -15.75 3.90
CA ASP A 378 16.41 -15.30 3.44
C ASP A 378 16.53 -13.75 3.56
N PRO A 379 17.58 -13.23 4.20
CA PRO A 379 17.83 -11.79 4.27
C PRO A 379 17.78 -11.06 2.92
N ALA A 380 18.13 -11.73 1.81
CA ALA A 380 18.02 -11.16 0.47
C ALA A 380 16.56 -10.89 0.06
N LEU A 381 15.63 -11.78 0.43
CA LEU A 381 14.19 -11.61 0.18
C LEU A 381 13.59 -10.52 1.06
N LEU A 382 14.01 -10.46 2.33
CA LEU A 382 13.55 -9.44 3.29
C LEU A 382 14.03 -8.03 2.94
N ARG A 383 15.18 -7.91 2.26
CA ARG A 383 15.77 -6.64 1.84
C ARG A 383 15.24 -6.12 0.50
N LEU A 384 14.28 -6.82 -0.12
CA LEU A 384 13.65 -6.31 -1.34
C LEU A 384 13.07 -4.91 -1.09
N PRO A 385 13.42 -3.91 -1.92
CA PRO A 385 13.00 -2.53 -1.67
C PRO A 385 11.56 -2.24 -2.13
N ALA A 386 11.05 -2.97 -3.13
CA ALA A 386 9.73 -2.75 -3.71
C ALA A 386 8.56 -2.81 -2.70
N PRO A 387 8.51 -3.78 -1.74
CA PRO A 387 7.48 -3.81 -0.69
C PRO A 387 7.41 -2.57 0.19
N GLY A 388 8.48 -1.76 0.26
CA GLY A 388 8.53 -0.52 1.04
C GLY A 388 7.95 0.70 0.32
N LEU A 389 7.68 0.62 -0.99
CA LEU A 389 7.14 1.74 -1.77
C LEU A 389 5.69 2.05 -1.37
N ARG A 390 5.33 3.32 -1.34
CA ARG A 390 3.98 3.83 -0.95
C ARG A 390 3.53 4.94 -1.91
N GLY A 391 2.25 5.30 -1.88
CA GLY A 391 1.66 6.41 -2.66
C GLY A 391 2.07 6.42 -4.14
N THR A 392 2.42 7.60 -4.66
CA THR A 392 2.78 7.78 -6.07
C THR A 392 3.97 6.93 -6.51
N TRP A 393 4.93 6.62 -5.62
CA TRP A 393 6.07 5.75 -5.94
C TRP A 393 5.67 4.30 -6.20
N ALA A 394 4.76 3.75 -5.39
CA ALA A 394 4.24 2.40 -5.61
C ALA A 394 3.47 2.32 -6.94
N ARG A 395 2.69 3.36 -7.27
CA ARG A 395 1.95 3.47 -8.53
C ARG A 395 2.87 3.59 -9.74
N ALA A 396 3.89 4.45 -9.67
CA ALA A 396 4.90 4.59 -10.71
C ALA A 396 5.68 3.28 -10.93
N TYR A 397 6.02 2.57 -9.85
CA TYR A 397 6.66 1.26 -9.93
C TYR A 397 5.78 0.22 -10.64
N ALA A 398 4.47 0.20 -10.36
CA ALA A 398 3.53 -0.69 -11.04
C ALA A 398 3.44 -0.42 -12.56
N LEU A 399 3.61 0.84 -13.00
CA LEU A 399 3.71 1.15 -14.43
C LEU A 399 5.02 0.63 -15.03
N LEU A 400 6.13 0.70 -14.28
CA LEU A 400 7.43 0.22 -14.71
C LEU A 400 7.50 -1.32 -14.78
N THR A 401 6.91 -2.02 -13.82
CA THR A 401 6.78 -3.50 -13.88
C THR A 401 5.90 -3.93 -15.05
N ARG A 402 4.85 -3.17 -15.34
CA ARG A 402 4.00 -3.40 -16.51
C ARG A 402 4.73 -3.16 -17.83
N LEU A 403 5.59 -2.14 -17.90
CA LEU A 403 6.47 -1.91 -19.06
C LEU A 403 7.38 -3.12 -19.29
N VAL A 404 8.11 -3.56 -18.26
CA VAL A 404 9.05 -4.69 -18.42
C VAL A 404 8.34 -6.00 -18.76
N ALA A 405 7.12 -6.22 -18.25
CA ALA A 405 6.32 -7.39 -18.61
C ALA A 405 5.96 -7.44 -20.11
N HIS A 406 5.90 -6.29 -20.79
CA HIS A 406 5.61 -6.22 -22.22
C HIS A 406 6.85 -6.30 -23.12
N VAL A 407 7.99 -5.70 -22.73
CA VAL A 407 9.19 -5.61 -23.59
C VAL A 407 10.36 -6.48 -23.16
N GLY A 408 10.42 -6.89 -21.90
CA GLY A 408 11.61 -7.48 -21.30
C GLY A 408 12.64 -6.44 -20.85
N TRP A 409 13.60 -6.88 -20.04
CA TRP A 409 14.60 -6.01 -19.39
C TRP A 409 15.53 -5.31 -20.39
N ASP A 410 16.07 -6.04 -21.36
CA ASP A 410 17.09 -5.50 -22.27
C ASP A 410 16.51 -4.43 -23.21
N GLU A 411 15.33 -4.67 -23.77
CA GLU A 411 14.64 -3.67 -24.60
C GLU A 411 14.16 -2.47 -23.78
N LEU A 412 13.80 -2.67 -22.50
CA LEU A 412 13.50 -1.57 -21.59
C LEU A 412 14.73 -0.69 -21.33
N LEU A 413 15.91 -1.29 -21.13
CA LEU A 413 17.17 -0.55 -20.99
C LEU A 413 17.56 0.17 -22.28
N LYS A 414 17.30 -0.45 -23.42
CA LYS A 414 17.51 0.20 -24.72
C LYS A 414 16.61 1.42 -24.85
N ALA A 415 15.31 1.29 -24.60
CA ALA A 415 14.37 2.41 -24.58
C ALA A 415 14.81 3.52 -23.60
N ARG A 416 15.24 3.14 -22.39
CA ARG A 416 15.80 4.06 -21.38
C ARG A 416 17.01 4.84 -21.93
N SER A 417 17.98 4.16 -22.55
CA SER A 417 19.19 4.79 -23.09
C SER A 417 18.92 5.66 -24.33
N CYS A 418 17.87 5.38 -25.09
CA CYS A 418 17.41 6.20 -26.20
C CYS A 418 16.85 7.55 -25.73
N VAL A 419 16.07 7.55 -24.65
CA VAL A 419 15.32 8.73 -24.21
C VAL A 419 16.02 9.52 -23.09
N PHE A 420 16.86 8.88 -22.29
CA PHE A 420 17.47 9.49 -21.12
C PHE A 420 18.98 9.69 -21.19
N VAL A 421 19.43 10.68 -20.43
CA VAL A 421 20.81 10.93 -20.00
C VAL A 421 20.85 10.75 -18.49
N MET A 422 21.88 10.09 -17.97
CA MET A 422 22.07 9.94 -16.54
C MET A 422 22.71 11.19 -15.93
N GLU A 423 22.43 11.48 -14.65
CA GLU A 423 22.93 12.70 -14.02
C GLU A 423 24.46 12.77 -13.97
N GLU A 424 25.14 11.65 -13.73
CA GLU A 424 26.60 11.56 -13.75
C GLU A 424 27.18 11.83 -15.14
N GLU A 425 26.55 11.29 -16.19
CA GLU A 425 26.93 11.55 -17.59
C GLU A 425 26.76 13.03 -17.94
N TYR A 426 25.66 13.64 -17.48
CA TYR A 426 25.39 15.07 -17.66
C TYR A 426 26.43 15.94 -16.92
N ARG A 427 26.74 15.62 -15.66
CA ARG A 427 27.74 16.34 -14.85
C ARG A 427 29.15 16.23 -15.43
N MET A 428 29.56 15.04 -15.84
CA MET A 428 30.87 14.81 -16.47
C MET A 428 31.00 15.60 -17.77
N GLN A 429 29.95 15.63 -18.59
CA GLN A 429 30.00 16.41 -19.82
C GLN A 429 30.02 17.91 -19.53
N LYS A 430 29.21 18.40 -18.58
CA LYS A 430 29.22 19.82 -18.16
C LYS A 430 30.62 20.23 -17.68
N ALA A 431 31.25 19.41 -16.84
CA ALA A 431 32.63 19.63 -16.39
C ALA A 431 33.62 19.63 -17.57
N GLN A 432 33.48 18.72 -18.53
CA GLN A 432 34.32 18.68 -19.73
C GLN A 432 34.10 19.90 -20.64
N THR A 433 32.86 20.40 -20.79
CA THR A 433 32.58 21.63 -21.53
C THR A 433 33.10 22.87 -20.82
N ASP A 434 33.00 22.94 -19.49
CA ASP A 434 33.52 24.05 -18.69
C ASP A 434 35.06 24.08 -18.76
N ILE A 435 35.72 22.91 -18.73
CA ILE A 435 37.16 22.77 -18.97
C ILE A 435 37.53 23.21 -20.38
N ARG A 436 36.77 22.81 -21.41
CA ARG A 436 37.03 23.25 -22.80
C ARG A 436 36.82 24.76 -22.99
N GLN A 437 35.84 25.35 -22.32
CA GLN A 437 35.59 26.79 -22.37
C GLN A 437 36.68 27.58 -21.66
N THR A 438 37.14 27.14 -20.49
CA THR A 438 38.26 27.76 -19.76
C THR A 438 39.60 27.62 -20.47
N VAL A 439 39.85 26.48 -21.14
CA VAL A 439 41.04 26.29 -21.99
C VAL A 439 40.97 27.13 -23.27
N SER A 440 39.78 27.37 -23.82
CA SER A 440 39.59 28.21 -25.02
C SER A 440 39.67 29.72 -24.71
N SER A 441 39.27 30.16 -23.51
CA SER A 441 39.36 31.57 -23.09
C SER A 441 40.75 31.99 -22.59
N ASN A 442 41.59 31.05 -22.15
CA ASN A 442 43.02 31.31 -21.89
C ASN A 442 43.88 31.37 -23.18
N GLY A 443 43.31 31.13 -24.35
CA GLY A 443 44.01 31.16 -25.63
C GLY A 443 44.22 32.55 -26.25
N HIS A 444 43.77 33.64 -25.62
CA HIS A 444 43.93 35.02 -26.10
C HIS A 444 44.38 35.99 -24.98
N GLN A 445 45.48 35.67 -24.30
CA GLN A 445 46.32 36.69 -23.68
C GLN A 445 47.74 36.57 -24.24
N GLN A 446 48.06 37.46 -25.18
CA GLN A 446 49.42 37.78 -25.55
C GLN A 446 50.19 38.20 -24.30
N VAL A 447 51.30 37.53 -24.07
CA VAL A 447 52.35 37.91 -23.13
C VAL A 447 52.88 39.28 -23.57
N ASN A 448 52.56 40.33 -22.83
CA ASN A 448 53.39 41.52 -22.73
C ASN A 448 53.84 41.64 -21.28
N SER A 449 55.08 41.22 -21.05
CA SER A 449 55.80 41.43 -19.81
C SER A 449 56.18 42.91 -19.70
N THR A 450 55.61 43.61 -18.72
CA THR A 450 56.25 44.77 -18.10
C THR A 450 56.03 44.69 -16.60
N ASP A 451 57.12 44.47 -15.87
CA ASP A 451 57.24 44.76 -14.44
C ASP A 451 56.75 46.19 -14.16
N GLY A 452 56.00 46.35 -13.07
CA GLY A 452 55.46 47.64 -12.65
C GLY A 452 55.02 47.62 -11.19
N VAL A 453 55.99 47.57 -10.29
CA VAL A 453 55.81 47.90 -8.87
C VAL A 453 55.32 49.35 -8.78
N VAL A 454 54.15 49.59 -8.18
CA VAL A 454 53.69 50.94 -7.84
C VAL A 454 54.19 51.28 -6.44
N ILE A 455 55.18 52.16 -6.37
CA ILE A 455 55.68 52.81 -5.16
C ILE A 455 54.82 54.07 -4.96
N HIS A 456 54.14 54.19 -3.81
CA HIS A 456 53.48 55.45 -3.42
C HIS A 456 54.51 56.45 -2.87
N GLU A 457 54.21 57.74 -3.01
CA GLU A 457 55.10 58.90 -2.81
C GLU A 457 55.75 59.04 -1.41
N ASP A 458 55.41 58.16 -0.45
CA ASP A 458 55.98 58.13 0.92
C ASP A 458 56.75 56.82 1.26
N GLY A 459 57.10 55.99 0.27
CA GLY A 459 58.21 55.04 0.39
C GLY A 459 58.05 53.81 1.31
N THR A 460 56.84 53.23 1.47
CA THR A 460 56.68 51.93 2.17
C THR A 460 55.76 50.95 1.43
N ALA A 461 56.08 49.65 1.54
CA ALA A 461 55.35 48.54 0.92
C ALA A 461 55.10 47.40 1.92
N LEU A 462 53.85 46.98 2.10
CA LEU A 462 53.46 45.76 2.81
C LEU A 462 52.16 45.15 2.22
N PRO A 463 52.02 43.82 2.16
CA PRO A 463 50.81 43.13 1.70
C PRO A 463 49.86 42.87 2.88
N SER A 464 48.55 43.08 2.73
CA SER A 464 47.62 42.71 3.80
C SER A 464 46.26 42.18 3.34
N ARG A 465 45.75 41.35 4.24
CA ARG A 465 44.62 40.42 4.23
C ARG A 465 43.35 41.12 4.74
N ARG A 466 42.19 40.58 4.33
CA ARG A 466 40.78 40.74 4.79
C ARG A 466 40.51 41.52 6.09
N GLU A 467 39.48 42.39 6.10
CA GLU A 467 38.20 42.20 6.84
C GLU A 467 37.16 43.33 6.61
N SER A 468 35.93 43.06 7.04
CA SER A 468 34.57 43.53 6.66
C SER A 468 34.01 44.80 7.32
N ALA A 469 32.97 45.45 6.72
CA ALA A 469 31.67 45.82 7.38
C ALA A 469 30.65 46.61 6.50
N LEU A 470 29.43 46.03 6.38
CA LEU A 470 28.05 46.56 6.58
C LEU A 470 27.23 47.43 5.57
N SER A 471 25.92 47.10 5.59
CA SER A 471 24.65 47.74 5.10
C SER A 471 24.21 47.41 3.66
N ASP A 472 22.95 47.11 3.30
CA ASP A 472 21.65 46.83 3.94
C ASP A 472 20.70 46.28 2.83
N GLY A 473 19.65 45.52 3.18
CA GLY A 473 18.45 45.35 2.32
C GLY A 473 18.26 44.05 1.48
N THR A 474 17.55 43.09 2.08
CA THR A 474 16.52 42.18 1.48
C THR A 474 16.80 41.42 0.18
N THR A 475 17.17 40.13 0.27
CA THR A 475 16.82 39.10 -0.74
C THR A 475 16.80 37.69 -0.14
N LEU A 476 15.85 36.89 -0.63
CA LEU A 476 15.48 35.52 -0.27
C LEU A 476 16.66 34.55 -0.22
N ALA A 477 16.71 33.71 0.82
CA ALA A 477 17.62 32.58 0.91
C ALA A 477 17.20 31.46 -0.08
N PRO A 478 18.16 30.73 -0.68
CA PRO A 478 17.87 29.63 -1.57
C PRO A 478 17.26 28.46 -0.77
N THR A 479 16.18 27.91 -1.30
CA THR A 479 15.52 26.71 -0.78
C THR A 479 16.42 25.49 -0.92
N ASP A 480 16.52 24.74 0.18
CA ASP A 480 17.29 23.50 0.33
C ASP A 480 16.48 22.34 -0.28
N ASP A 481 16.90 21.83 -1.45
CA ASP A 481 16.19 20.80 -2.24
C ASP A 481 16.34 19.37 -1.71
N ASP A 482 16.96 19.17 -0.54
CA ASP A 482 17.27 17.83 0.00
C ASP A 482 16.12 17.21 0.83
N ALA A 483 14.92 17.83 0.83
CA ALA A 483 13.76 17.35 1.57
C ALA A 483 13.04 16.14 0.93
N SER A 484 13.32 15.84 -0.34
CA SER A 484 12.54 14.89 -1.17
C SER A 484 12.95 13.40 -1.04
N ILE A 485 14.05 13.09 -0.33
CA ILE A 485 14.56 11.71 -0.18
C ILE A 485 14.33 11.15 1.25
N ARG A 486 13.86 11.98 2.19
CA ARG A 486 13.75 11.60 3.61
C ARG A 486 12.67 10.55 3.89
N ALA A 487 11.73 10.35 2.98
CA ALA A 487 10.70 9.30 3.07
C ALA A 487 11.22 7.88 2.74
N MET A 488 12.48 7.74 2.32
CA MET A 488 13.07 6.46 1.89
C MET A 488 13.90 5.75 2.97
N ARG A 489 13.94 6.25 4.22
CA ARG A 489 14.73 5.63 5.32
C ARG A 489 13.85 5.27 6.51
N SER A 490 13.78 3.98 6.83
CA SER A 490 13.20 3.48 8.08
C SER A 490 13.95 4.01 9.32
N PRO A 491 13.29 4.26 10.47
CA PRO A 491 13.94 4.69 11.69
C PRO A 491 14.74 3.55 12.34
N HIS A 492 16.02 3.79 12.67
CA HIS A 492 16.83 2.93 13.53
C HIS A 492 16.60 3.30 15.00
N SER A 493 16.28 2.32 15.84
CA SER A 493 16.26 2.47 17.31
C SER A 493 17.69 2.50 17.89
N PRO A 494 17.94 3.22 18.99
CA PRO A 494 19.28 3.46 19.50
C PRO A 494 19.71 2.40 20.51
N ASN A 495 21.00 2.04 20.50
CA ASN A 495 21.70 1.68 21.74
C ASN A 495 23.21 1.96 21.65
N THR A 496 23.67 2.67 22.67
CA THR A 496 25.02 3.11 23.00
C THR A 496 25.93 1.99 23.53
N SER A 497 27.19 1.94 23.06
CA SER A 497 28.38 2.04 23.93
C SER A 497 29.70 2.04 23.12
N THR A 498 30.61 2.88 23.58
CA THR A 498 31.94 3.29 23.09
C THR A 498 33.02 2.20 23.04
N GLY A 499 33.91 2.28 22.04
CA GLY A 499 35.22 1.61 22.01
C GLY A 499 35.96 1.87 20.69
N ASP A 500 37.10 2.53 20.77
CA ASP A 500 37.85 3.13 19.65
C ASP A 500 38.88 2.17 19.02
N ILE A 501 39.19 2.40 17.74
CA ILE A 501 40.42 2.04 16.97
C ILE A 501 40.44 0.80 16.03
N GLN A 502 40.84 1.13 14.79
CA GLN A 502 41.48 0.38 13.68
C GLN A 502 40.61 -0.29 12.59
N SER A 503 40.65 0.34 11.41
CA SER A 503 40.23 -0.14 10.10
C SER A 503 41.14 -1.25 9.54
N PRO A 504 40.58 -2.35 8.99
CA PRO A 504 41.26 -3.22 8.02
C PRO A 504 40.53 -3.27 6.64
N PRO A 505 41.17 -3.83 5.61
CA PRO A 505 40.89 -3.51 4.20
C PRO A 505 39.76 -4.32 3.59
N VAL A 506 39.30 -3.83 2.45
CA VAL A 506 38.32 -4.41 1.52
C VAL A 506 38.70 -5.87 1.21
N SER A 507 37.85 -6.82 1.62
CA SER A 507 37.98 -8.24 1.27
C SER A 507 36.80 -8.74 0.46
N ALA A 508 37.12 -9.49 -0.58
CA ALA A 508 36.29 -10.02 -1.63
C ALA A 508 35.06 -10.83 -1.17
N ILE A 509 34.07 -10.88 -2.06
CA ILE A 509 32.85 -11.69 -2.03
C ILE A 509 33.20 -13.17 -1.74
N PRO A 510 32.56 -13.85 -0.76
CA PRO A 510 32.77 -15.27 -0.54
C PRO A 510 31.99 -16.09 -1.57
N THR A 511 32.72 -16.84 -2.40
CA THR A 511 32.20 -17.94 -3.23
C THR A 511 31.96 -19.15 -2.33
N ILE A 512 30.71 -19.61 -2.19
CA ILE A 512 30.40 -20.84 -1.45
C ILE A 512 30.79 -22.04 -2.33
N THR A 513 31.84 -22.74 -1.92
CA THR A 513 32.28 -24.03 -2.46
C THR A 513 31.48 -25.14 -1.78
N ILE A 514 30.78 -25.95 -2.57
CA ILE A 514 30.06 -27.14 -2.09
C ILE A 514 31.07 -28.30 -2.03
N SER A 515 31.43 -28.73 -0.82
CA SER A 515 32.07 -30.02 -0.56
C SER A 515 31.09 -30.90 0.22
N PRO A 516 30.91 -32.19 -0.15
CA PRO A 516 30.10 -33.13 0.61
C PRO A 516 30.96 -33.83 1.65
N GLU A 517 30.63 -33.69 2.93
CA GLU A 517 31.10 -34.61 3.97
C GLU A 517 29.89 -35.09 4.78
N SER A 518 29.70 -36.40 4.75
CA SER A 518 28.80 -37.19 5.58
C SER A 518 29.66 -38.20 6.34
N ASP A 519 29.49 -38.31 7.66
CA ASP A 519 29.71 -39.50 8.51
C ASP A 519 29.37 -39.09 9.98
N GLY A 520 28.76 -39.88 10.86
CA GLY A 520 28.21 -41.24 10.80
C GLY A 520 26.90 -41.30 11.64
N GLU A 521 26.33 -42.42 12.08
CA GLU A 521 26.80 -43.80 12.25
C GLU A 521 25.57 -44.72 12.26
N THR A 522 25.61 -45.90 11.63
CA THR A 522 24.97 -47.11 12.20
C THR A 522 25.62 -48.37 11.64
N GLU A 523 25.90 -49.30 12.55
CA GLU A 523 26.74 -50.49 12.44
C GLU A 523 26.18 -51.64 11.57
N HIS A 524 27.11 -52.42 10.98
CA HIS A 524 27.14 -53.88 10.69
C HIS A 524 25.97 -54.54 9.92
N SER A 525 26.15 -55.49 9.00
CA SER A 525 27.24 -56.44 8.67
C SER A 525 27.04 -57.05 7.27
N ASP A 526 28.14 -57.39 6.58
CA ASP A 526 28.44 -58.57 5.73
C ASP A 526 27.33 -59.13 4.79
N THR A 527 27.53 -59.47 3.50
CA THR A 527 28.65 -60.14 2.83
C THR A 527 28.36 -60.26 1.31
N GLU A 528 29.42 -60.47 0.51
CA GLU A 528 29.47 -61.16 -0.80
C GLU A 528 29.02 -60.48 -2.12
N SER A 529 30.03 -60.09 -2.89
CA SER A 529 30.11 -60.02 -4.37
C SER A 529 30.16 -61.43 -5.03
N PRO A 530 30.31 -61.63 -6.36
CA PRO A 530 30.32 -60.73 -7.54
C PRO A 530 29.44 -61.27 -8.71
N VAL A 531 29.50 -60.64 -9.90
CA VAL A 531 29.72 -61.27 -11.23
C VAL A 531 29.29 -60.30 -12.36
N GLU A 532 30.28 -59.67 -12.99
CA GLU A 532 30.31 -59.28 -14.41
C GLU A 532 30.48 -60.57 -15.29
N PRO A 533 30.28 -60.63 -16.64
CA PRO A 533 30.71 -59.61 -17.60
C PRO A 533 29.99 -59.51 -18.97
N ASN A 534 30.49 -58.53 -19.76
CA ASN A 534 30.84 -58.60 -21.18
C ASN A 534 29.80 -58.32 -22.30
N GLY A 535 30.24 -57.50 -23.28
CA GLY A 535 29.77 -57.59 -24.67
C GLY A 535 29.87 -56.32 -25.54
N LYS A 536 31.02 -56.11 -26.20
CA LYS A 536 31.34 -55.07 -27.21
C LYS A 536 30.59 -55.23 -28.55
N ALA A 537 30.37 -54.11 -29.29
CA ALA A 537 30.73 -53.87 -30.73
C ALA A 537 29.95 -52.67 -31.34
N THR A 538 30.58 -51.50 -31.57
CA THR A 538 31.10 -50.91 -32.86
C THR A 538 30.14 -50.10 -33.76
N ALA A 539 30.48 -48.79 -33.86
CA ALA A 539 30.57 -47.90 -35.04
C ALA A 539 29.33 -47.50 -35.88
N ASN A 540 29.00 -46.20 -35.88
CA ASN A 540 29.25 -45.28 -37.02
C ASN A 540 28.85 -43.83 -36.67
N GLY A 541 29.67 -42.86 -37.07
CA GLY A 541 29.56 -41.47 -36.67
C GLY A 541 28.78 -40.57 -37.64
N THR A 542 28.41 -39.38 -37.16
CA THR A 542 28.33 -38.15 -37.96
C THR A 542 28.26 -36.90 -37.07
N ASN A 543 29.16 -35.95 -37.34
CA ASN A 543 29.14 -34.49 -37.10
C ASN A 543 28.64 -33.92 -35.75
N VAL A 544 29.61 -33.51 -34.92
CA VAL A 544 29.43 -32.52 -33.83
C VAL A 544 30.06 -31.20 -34.26
N VAL A 545 29.22 -30.17 -34.47
CA VAL A 545 29.65 -28.77 -34.51
C VAL A 545 29.68 -28.28 -33.06
N LYS A 546 30.86 -27.85 -32.60
CA LYS A 546 31.10 -27.26 -31.28
C LYS A 546 30.32 -25.96 -31.14
N VAL A 547 29.52 -25.88 -30.09
CA VAL A 547 28.91 -24.64 -29.57
C VAL A 547 29.98 -23.97 -28.69
N ASN A 548 30.38 -22.75 -29.06
CA ASN A 548 31.27 -21.92 -28.27
C ASN A 548 30.52 -21.31 -27.08
N GLU A 549 31.25 -21.22 -25.98
CA GLU A 549 30.91 -20.70 -24.68
C GLU A 549 30.49 -19.22 -24.71
N LEU A 550 29.59 -18.85 -23.79
CA LEU A 550 29.10 -17.50 -23.55
C LEU A 550 30.20 -16.59 -22.98
N GLU A 551 30.50 -15.51 -23.68
CA GLU A 551 31.36 -14.41 -23.20
C GLU A 551 30.58 -13.50 -22.22
N LYS A 552 31.27 -13.09 -21.14
CA LYS A 552 30.84 -12.06 -20.18
C LYS A 552 31.02 -10.65 -20.78
N PRO A 553 30.18 -9.66 -20.46
CA PRO A 553 30.38 -8.29 -20.92
C PRO A 553 31.54 -7.61 -20.15
N VAL A 554 32.50 -7.06 -20.90
CA VAL A 554 33.64 -6.29 -20.38
C VAL A 554 33.21 -4.84 -20.17
N GLN A 555 33.26 -4.37 -18.91
CA GLN A 555 33.29 -2.95 -18.55
C GLN A 555 34.59 -2.32 -19.08
N ALA A 556 34.46 -1.28 -19.89
CA ALA A 556 35.60 -0.52 -20.41
C ALA A 556 35.78 0.78 -19.62
N ALA A 557 36.82 0.85 -18.78
CA ALA A 557 37.63 2.06 -18.56
C ALA A 557 38.83 1.77 -17.63
N ALA A 558 40.04 1.95 -18.15
CA ALA A 558 41.27 2.48 -17.52
C ALA A 558 42.50 1.86 -18.19
N GLY A 559 43.36 2.70 -18.76
CA GLY A 559 44.54 2.28 -19.50
C GLY A 559 45.80 2.16 -18.66
N GLU A 560 46.75 1.38 -19.16
CA GLU A 560 48.18 1.52 -18.93
C GLU A 560 48.92 1.26 -20.25
N GLY A 561 49.95 2.06 -20.51
CA GLY A 561 50.58 2.19 -21.82
C GLY A 561 51.80 1.30 -22.03
N GLU A 562 52.12 1.05 -23.30
CA GLU A 562 53.46 0.73 -23.76
C GLU A 562 53.62 1.14 -25.25
N GLN A 563 54.79 1.70 -25.56
CA GLN A 563 55.14 2.30 -26.85
C GLN A 563 55.59 1.25 -27.88
N ALA A 564 55.09 1.31 -29.12
CA ALA A 564 55.91 1.06 -30.33
C ALA A 564 55.21 1.42 -31.66
N LYS A 565 55.82 2.35 -32.40
CA LYS A 565 55.95 2.48 -33.86
C LYS A 565 54.71 2.39 -34.77
N GLY A 566 54.20 3.58 -35.13
CA GLY A 566 54.22 4.11 -36.50
C GLY A 566 53.43 3.40 -37.59
N GLU A 567 52.19 3.85 -37.82
CA GLU A 567 51.60 4.03 -39.15
C GLU A 567 50.37 4.96 -39.05
N GLN A 568 50.32 5.98 -39.90
CA GLN A 568 49.27 7.00 -39.93
C GLN A 568 47.98 6.39 -40.49
N THR A 569 46.99 6.19 -39.62
CA THR A 569 45.58 6.01 -40.00
C THR A 569 44.78 7.20 -39.48
N PRO A 570 43.75 7.68 -40.21
CA PRO A 570 43.01 8.87 -39.80
C PRO A 570 42.27 8.58 -38.50
N ILE A 571 42.47 9.44 -37.50
CA ILE A 571 41.67 9.47 -36.27
C ILE A 571 40.19 9.58 -36.71
N PRO A 572 39.29 8.66 -36.31
CA PRO A 572 37.87 8.90 -36.50
C PRO A 572 37.53 10.06 -35.58
N VAL A 573 37.15 11.19 -36.18
CA VAL A 573 36.54 12.32 -35.46
C VAL A 573 35.37 11.72 -34.67
N GLN A 574 35.52 11.62 -33.35
CA GLN A 574 34.38 11.38 -32.48
C GLN A 574 33.43 12.55 -32.73
N GLU A 575 32.33 12.26 -33.42
CA GLU A 575 31.24 13.21 -33.53
C GLU A 575 30.92 13.70 -32.12
N PRO A 576 30.78 15.01 -31.90
CA PRO A 576 30.39 15.51 -30.59
C PRO A 576 29.02 14.91 -30.29
N PHE A 577 28.94 14.02 -29.30
CA PHE A 577 27.68 13.48 -28.77
C PHE A 577 26.77 14.66 -28.40
N SER A 578 25.86 15.00 -29.30
CA SER A 578 24.88 16.06 -29.12
C SER A 578 23.69 15.48 -28.38
N PHE A 579 23.55 15.83 -27.11
CA PHE A 579 22.39 15.48 -26.28
C PHE A 579 21.08 16.18 -26.68
N SER A 580 21.04 16.84 -27.85
CA SER A 580 19.91 17.70 -28.25
C SER A 580 18.52 17.06 -28.17
N ASN A 581 18.42 15.72 -28.20
CA ASN A 581 17.15 14.99 -28.19
C ASN A 581 16.90 14.11 -26.94
N LYS A 582 17.80 14.05 -25.96
CA LYS A 582 17.63 13.21 -24.74
C LYS A 582 17.26 14.06 -23.53
N ARG A 583 16.48 13.50 -22.60
CA ARG A 583 16.08 14.17 -21.34
C ARG A 583 16.87 13.65 -20.15
N LEU A 584 16.98 14.44 -19.09
CA LEU A 584 17.55 13.96 -17.83
C LEU A 584 16.59 12.94 -17.19
N CYS A 585 17.11 11.78 -16.77
CA CYS A 585 16.35 10.84 -15.94
C CYS A 585 16.24 11.40 -14.52
N GLU A 586 15.03 11.49 -14.00
CA GLU A 586 14.78 11.85 -12.61
C GLU A 586 15.38 10.79 -11.67
N ARG A 587 16.00 11.25 -10.58
CA ARG A 587 16.68 10.35 -9.61
C ARG A 587 15.75 9.31 -9.03
N TRP A 588 14.49 9.68 -8.76
CA TRP A 588 13.51 8.75 -8.21
C TRP A 588 13.19 7.63 -9.21
N LEU A 589 13.14 7.93 -10.51
CA LEU A 589 12.86 6.95 -11.56
C LEU A 589 14.06 6.02 -11.75
N ASP A 590 15.28 6.56 -11.73
CA ASP A 590 16.51 5.76 -11.75
C ASP A 590 16.56 4.79 -10.56
N ASN A 591 16.21 5.25 -9.35
CA ASN A 591 16.09 4.37 -8.20
C ASN A 591 15.02 3.28 -8.41
N LEU A 592 13.88 3.58 -9.05
CA LEU A 592 12.88 2.56 -9.39
C LEU A 592 13.39 1.53 -10.40
N PHE A 593 14.28 1.91 -11.32
CA PHE A 593 14.97 0.94 -12.20
C PHE A 593 15.86 -0.02 -11.40
N MET A 594 16.55 0.47 -10.37
CA MET A 594 17.34 -0.37 -9.47
C MET A 594 16.45 -1.30 -8.64
N VAL A 595 15.32 -0.79 -8.13
CA VAL A 595 14.31 -1.60 -7.44
C VAL A 595 13.78 -2.71 -8.36
N LEU A 596 13.46 -2.38 -9.62
CA LEU A 596 12.99 -3.35 -10.60
C LEU A 596 14.06 -4.40 -10.92
N TYR A 597 15.31 -3.98 -11.07
CA TYR A 597 16.43 -4.88 -11.31
C TYR A 597 16.55 -5.93 -10.19
N GLU A 598 16.47 -5.50 -8.93
CA GLU A 598 16.52 -6.42 -7.79
C GLU A 598 15.36 -7.41 -7.77
N ASP A 599 14.12 -6.95 -8.00
CA ASP A 599 12.94 -7.82 -8.11
C ASP A 599 13.15 -8.86 -9.24
N LEU A 600 13.60 -8.44 -10.43
CA LEU A 600 13.86 -9.32 -11.58
C LEU A 600 15.01 -10.31 -11.33
N ARG A 601 16.09 -9.85 -10.66
CA ARG A 601 17.25 -10.67 -10.32
C ARG A 601 16.84 -11.80 -9.39
N VAL A 602 16.15 -11.47 -8.30
CA VAL A 602 15.64 -12.46 -7.32
C VAL A 602 14.68 -13.42 -8.00
N TRP A 603 13.75 -12.91 -8.82
CA TRP A 603 12.81 -13.76 -9.54
C TRP A 603 13.50 -14.74 -10.52
N THR A 604 14.54 -14.27 -11.22
CA THR A 604 15.31 -15.10 -12.16
C THR A 604 16.08 -16.20 -11.44
N ILE A 605 16.73 -15.87 -10.32
CA ILE A 605 17.43 -16.85 -9.46
C ILE A 605 16.45 -17.92 -8.99
N PHE A 606 15.31 -17.50 -8.43
CA PHE A 606 14.27 -18.41 -7.97
C PHE A 606 13.80 -19.36 -9.08
N ARG A 607 13.50 -18.84 -10.29
CA ARG A 607 13.08 -19.68 -11.41
C ARG A 607 14.15 -20.66 -11.87
N ALA A 608 15.42 -20.24 -11.87
CA ALA A 608 16.55 -21.10 -12.19
C ALA A 608 16.71 -22.23 -11.17
N GLU A 609 16.59 -21.93 -9.88
CA GLU A 609 16.61 -22.92 -8.81
C GLU A 609 15.47 -23.92 -8.96
N VAL A 610 14.23 -23.45 -9.13
CA VAL A 610 13.07 -24.34 -9.33
C VAL A 610 13.28 -25.27 -10.53
N ALA A 611 13.82 -24.75 -11.64
CA ALA A 611 14.12 -25.57 -12.82
C ALA A 611 15.21 -26.62 -12.53
N HIS A 612 16.29 -26.24 -11.86
CA HIS A 612 17.39 -27.13 -11.50
C HIS A 612 16.92 -28.29 -10.60
N PHE A 613 16.15 -27.99 -9.55
CA PHE A 613 15.59 -29.01 -8.66
C PHE A 613 14.59 -29.94 -9.36
N LYS A 614 13.79 -29.40 -10.28
CA LYS A 614 12.87 -30.19 -11.11
C LYS A 614 13.63 -31.18 -12.00
N THR A 615 14.75 -30.78 -12.59
CA THR A 615 15.61 -31.68 -13.39
C THR A 615 16.26 -32.77 -12.54
N GLN A 616 16.62 -32.47 -11.29
CA GLN A 616 17.19 -33.45 -10.36
C GLN A 616 16.14 -34.35 -9.71
N HIS A 617 14.84 -34.15 -9.98
CA HIS A 617 13.73 -34.83 -9.31
C HIS A 617 13.76 -34.69 -7.78
N VAL A 618 14.31 -33.57 -7.28
CA VAL A 618 14.37 -33.25 -5.85
C VAL A 618 13.30 -32.20 -5.53
N ALA A 619 12.64 -32.34 -4.38
CA ALA A 619 11.67 -31.35 -3.92
C ALA A 619 12.39 -30.02 -3.57
N TYR A 620 12.01 -28.94 -4.24
CA TYR A 620 12.46 -27.60 -3.88
C TYR A 620 11.69 -27.11 -2.65
N ARG A 621 12.39 -26.91 -1.53
CA ARG A 621 11.82 -26.50 -0.25
C ARG A 621 12.26 -25.07 0.10
N LYS A 622 11.30 -24.28 0.55
CA LYS A 622 11.43 -22.89 1.05
C LYS A 622 10.51 -22.76 2.26
N THR A 623 10.77 -21.81 3.13
CA THR A 623 9.88 -21.54 4.28
C THR A 623 8.54 -20.99 3.82
N GLY A 624 7.52 -21.09 4.67
CA GLY A 624 6.22 -20.46 4.41
C GLY A 624 6.34 -18.98 4.08
N TYR A 625 7.14 -18.22 4.83
CA TYR A 625 7.32 -16.79 4.58
C TYR A 625 8.03 -16.48 3.27
N GLU A 626 9.05 -17.26 2.90
CA GLU A 626 9.71 -17.12 1.59
C GLU A 626 8.73 -17.32 0.43
N TRP A 627 7.88 -18.34 0.50
CA TRP A 627 6.85 -18.57 -0.51
C TRP A 627 5.84 -17.42 -0.61
N GLU A 628 5.46 -16.80 0.51
CA GLU A 628 4.60 -15.61 0.52
C GLU A 628 5.29 -14.43 -0.20
N ILE A 629 6.56 -14.16 0.10
CA ILE A 629 7.34 -13.07 -0.53
C ILE A 629 7.49 -13.34 -2.04
N LEU A 630 7.76 -14.59 -2.43
CA LEU A 630 7.87 -14.99 -3.84
C LEU A 630 6.53 -14.88 -4.57
N GLY A 631 5.42 -15.20 -3.91
CA GLY A 631 4.07 -14.97 -4.45
C GLY A 631 3.80 -13.50 -4.71
N ASP A 632 4.14 -12.63 -3.77
CA ASP A 632 4.02 -11.17 -3.96
C ASP A 632 4.92 -10.66 -5.08
N LEU A 633 6.16 -11.16 -5.16
CA LEU A 633 7.11 -10.80 -6.20
C LEU A 633 6.59 -11.21 -7.58
N GLY A 634 6.10 -12.44 -7.72
CA GLY A 634 5.48 -12.94 -8.94
C GLY A 634 4.29 -12.08 -9.37
N LEU A 635 3.44 -11.67 -8.41
CA LEU A 635 2.33 -10.74 -8.69
C LEU A 635 2.81 -9.37 -9.15
N ARG A 636 3.81 -8.77 -8.50
CA ARG A 636 4.38 -7.47 -8.90
C ARG A 636 4.96 -7.51 -10.31
N LEU A 637 5.57 -8.63 -10.69
CA LEU A 637 6.18 -8.85 -12.00
C LEU A 637 5.22 -9.43 -13.05
N HIS A 638 3.91 -9.48 -12.76
CA HIS A 638 2.86 -9.96 -13.67
C HIS A 638 2.92 -11.46 -14.05
N HIS A 639 3.53 -12.29 -13.21
CA HIS A 639 3.54 -13.76 -13.31
C HIS A 639 2.43 -14.38 -12.45
N LYS A 640 1.18 -14.24 -12.89
CA LYS A 640 -0.01 -14.61 -12.08
C LYS A 640 -0.07 -16.09 -11.72
N GLU A 641 0.18 -16.99 -12.67
CA GLU A 641 0.08 -18.44 -12.43
C GLU A 641 1.19 -18.93 -11.49
N GLU A 642 2.43 -18.49 -11.71
CA GLU A 642 3.55 -18.84 -10.83
C GLU A 642 3.38 -18.25 -9.42
N ALA A 643 2.81 -17.04 -9.30
CA ALA A 643 2.47 -16.46 -8.01
C ALA A 643 1.39 -17.27 -7.29
N LYS A 644 0.37 -17.73 -8.01
CA LYS A 644 -0.68 -18.61 -7.48
C LYS A 644 -0.08 -19.91 -6.95
N GLU A 645 0.83 -20.55 -7.69
CA GLU A 645 1.55 -21.73 -7.20
C GLU A 645 2.39 -21.44 -5.95
N ALA A 646 3.09 -20.30 -5.91
CA ALA A 646 3.88 -19.91 -4.75
C ALA A 646 2.99 -19.72 -3.50
N TYR A 647 1.84 -19.07 -3.63
CA TYR A 647 0.88 -18.96 -2.53
C TYR A 647 0.31 -20.33 -2.12
N GLN A 648 0.03 -21.24 -3.06
CA GLN A 648 -0.39 -22.60 -2.71
C GLN A 648 0.68 -23.33 -1.89
N ARG A 649 1.95 -23.26 -2.30
CA ARG A 649 3.07 -23.87 -1.55
C ARG A 649 3.29 -23.23 -0.19
N CYS A 650 3.04 -21.92 -0.05
CA CYS A 650 3.04 -21.26 1.25
C CYS A 650 2.04 -21.92 2.21
N LEU A 651 0.88 -22.34 1.72
CA LEU A 651 -0.19 -22.93 2.52
C LEU A 651 0.02 -24.40 2.89
N ASP A 652 1.02 -25.06 2.30
CA ASP A 652 1.45 -26.41 2.72
C ASP A 652 2.17 -26.38 4.09
N THR A 653 2.56 -25.18 4.56
CA THR A 653 3.18 -24.95 5.87
C THR A 653 2.13 -24.49 6.89
N PRO A 654 2.27 -24.83 8.20
CA PRO A 654 1.34 -24.40 9.23
C PRO A 654 1.56 -22.94 9.68
N ARG A 655 2.10 -22.06 8.81
CA ARG A 655 2.39 -20.67 9.16
C ARG A 655 1.11 -19.86 9.35
N TYR A 656 1.08 -19.03 10.40
CA TYR A 656 -0.02 -18.11 10.66
C TYR A 656 0.04 -16.89 9.71
N SER A 657 -0.61 -16.99 8.55
CA SER A 657 -0.76 -15.86 7.62
C SER A 657 -2.08 -15.90 6.85
N VAL A 658 -2.78 -14.77 6.84
CA VAL A 658 -4.02 -14.56 6.06
C VAL A 658 -3.74 -14.21 4.59
N LYS A 659 -2.56 -13.68 4.28
CA LYS A 659 -2.28 -13.04 2.99
C LYS A 659 -2.35 -14.00 1.80
N PRO A 660 -1.74 -15.20 1.83
CA PRO A 660 -1.86 -16.17 0.73
C PRO A 660 -3.31 -16.60 0.52
N TRP A 661 -4.07 -16.82 1.60
CA TRP A 661 -5.50 -17.16 1.52
C TRP A 661 -6.31 -16.04 0.83
N ALA A 662 -6.09 -14.79 1.23
CA ALA A 662 -6.78 -13.63 0.65
C ALA A 662 -6.44 -13.45 -0.84
N LYS A 663 -5.17 -13.61 -1.22
CA LYS A 663 -4.72 -13.51 -2.62
C LYS A 663 -5.26 -14.63 -3.48
N LEU A 664 -5.24 -15.88 -3.01
CA LEU A 664 -5.82 -17.01 -3.73
C LEU A 664 -7.34 -16.89 -3.86
N MET A 665 -8.03 -16.42 -2.82
CA MET A 665 -9.48 -16.16 -2.88
C MET A 665 -9.83 -15.17 -3.98
N GLU A 666 -9.10 -14.06 -4.08
CA GLU A 666 -9.30 -13.06 -5.15
C GLU A 666 -9.06 -13.66 -6.53
N MET A 667 -7.98 -14.43 -6.72
CA MET A 667 -7.67 -15.11 -7.98
C MET A 667 -8.75 -16.14 -8.38
N TYR A 668 -9.20 -16.99 -7.46
CA TYR A 668 -10.25 -17.97 -7.74
C TYR A 668 -11.60 -17.30 -8.01
N ALA A 669 -11.91 -16.18 -7.35
CA ALA A 669 -13.11 -15.41 -7.62
C ALA A 669 -13.05 -14.71 -8.99
N GLU A 670 -11.86 -14.28 -9.43
CA GLU A 670 -11.63 -13.79 -10.80
C GLU A 670 -11.86 -14.89 -11.85
N GLU A 671 -11.43 -16.12 -11.57
CA GLU A 671 -11.61 -17.28 -12.44
C GLU A 671 -13.04 -17.84 -12.44
N GLY A 672 -13.86 -17.46 -11.46
CA GLY A 672 -15.22 -17.98 -11.30
C GLY A 672 -15.29 -19.37 -10.65
N ASP A 673 -14.22 -19.82 -9.97
CA ASP A 673 -14.19 -21.10 -9.25
C ASP A 673 -14.85 -20.94 -7.87
N ILE A 674 -16.13 -21.33 -7.78
CA ILE A 674 -16.92 -21.22 -6.54
C ILE A 674 -16.30 -22.03 -5.40
N GLN A 675 -15.91 -23.29 -5.67
CA GLN A 675 -15.54 -24.22 -4.61
C GLN A 675 -14.24 -23.78 -3.92
N ARG A 676 -13.20 -23.46 -4.70
CA ARG A 676 -11.94 -22.99 -4.14
C ARG A 676 -12.04 -21.60 -3.53
N SER A 677 -12.87 -20.73 -4.11
CA SER A 677 -13.14 -19.41 -3.53
C SER A 677 -13.80 -19.51 -2.15
N ILE A 678 -14.80 -20.38 -1.98
CA ILE A 678 -15.44 -20.58 -0.66
C ILE A 678 -14.45 -21.21 0.33
N GLN A 679 -13.67 -22.21 -0.08
CA GLN A 679 -12.67 -22.85 0.79
C GLN A 679 -11.63 -21.85 1.33
N THR A 680 -11.12 -20.99 0.46
CA THR A 680 -10.18 -19.92 0.85
C THR A 680 -10.89 -18.85 1.69
N ALA A 681 -12.12 -18.44 1.32
CA ALA A 681 -12.92 -17.48 2.07
C ALA A 681 -13.21 -17.91 3.51
N ILE A 682 -13.46 -19.20 3.77
CA ILE A 682 -13.64 -19.73 5.13
C ILE A 682 -12.41 -19.45 6.00
N ARG A 683 -11.20 -19.65 5.46
CA ARG A 683 -9.96 -19.38 6.18
C ARG A 683 -9.73 -17.89 6.38
N VAL A 684 -9.97 -17.08 5.35
CA VAL A 684 -9.88 -15.61 5.47
C VAL A 684 -10.86 -15.08 6.52
N ALA A 685 -12.11 -15.56 6.52
CA ALA A 685 -13.11 -15.20 7.52
C ALA A 685 -12.65 -15.58 8.92
N ALA A 686 -12.04 -16.75 9.09
CA ALA A 686 -11.54 -17.18 10.39
C ALA A 686 -10.42 -16.29 10.92
N TYR A 687 -9.45 -15.91 10.07
CA TYR A 687 -8.43 -14.92 10.43
C TYR A 687 -9.05 -13.57 10.79
N GLN A 688 -9.99 -13.07 9.99
CA GLN A 688 -10.68 -11.81 10.24
C GLN A 688 -11.44 -11.81 11.57
N TYR A 689 -12.17 -12.86 11.89
CA TYR A 689 -12.88 -12.99 13.17
C TYR A 689 -11.95 -13.21 14.36
N ALA A 690 -10.79 -13.86 14.15
CA ALA A 690 -9.74 -13.95 15.18
C ALA A 690 -9.15 -12.57 15.51
N ASP A 691 -9.12 -11.66 14.54
CA ASP A 691 -8.74 -10.24 14.70
C ASP A 691 -9.97 -9.31 14.85
N TYR A 692 -11.10 -9.83 15.34
CA TYR A 692 -12.32 -9.05 15.71
C TYR A 692 -12.96 -8.24 14.59
N THR A 693 -12.76 -8.65 13.34
CA THR A 693 -13.47 -8.14 12.18
C THR A 693 -14.77 -8.92 11.99
N GLU A 694 -15.84 -8.44 12.62
CA GLU A 694 -17.20 -9.00 12.55
C GLU A 694 -18.03 -8.41 11.40
N MET A 695 -17.45 -7.47 10.67
CA MET A 695 -18.04 -6.79 9.51
C MET A 695 -18.19 -7.75 8.33
N ALA A 696 -19.39 -7.83 7.77
CA ALA A 696 -19.66 -8.52 6.51
C ALA A 696 -19.24 -7.65 5.31
N TYR A 697 -19.60 -6.36 5.30
CA TYR A 697 -19.38 -5.48 4.14
C TYR A 697 -18.84 -4.10 4.56
N PRO A 698 -17.87 -3.48 3.85
CA PRO A 698 -17.28 -3.88 2.56
C PRO A 698 -15.94 -4.61 2.71
N THR A 699 -15.99 -5.93 2.96
CA THR A 699 -14.81 -6.78 3.05
C THR A 699 -14.44 -7.41 1.70
N LEU A 700 -13.18 -7.84 1.56
CA LEU A 700 -12.72 -8.61 0.42
C LEU A 700 -13.55 -9.89 0.18
N ILE A 701 -14.02 -10.56 1.24
CA ILE A 701 -14.84 -11.77 1.14
C ILE A 701 -16.18 -11.46 0.48
N ALA A 702 -16.86 -10.41 0.93
CA ALA A 702 -18.12 -9.99 0.34
C ALA A 702 -17.95 -9.61 -1.13
N ARG A 703 -16.89 -8.86 -1.48
CA ARG A 703 -16.58 -8.53 -2.88
C ARG A 703 -16.42 -9.77 -3.75
N SER A 704 -15.65 -10.75 -3.29
CA SER A 704 -15.46 -12.02 -4.00
C SER A 704 -16.78 -12.79 -4.16
N PHE A 705 -17.61 -12.82 -3.11
CA PHE A 705 -18.91 -13.50 -3.15
C PHE A 705 -19.90 -12.80 -4.08
N PHE A 706 -19.94 -11.47 -4.09
CA PHE A 706 -20.82 -10.70 -4.97
C PHE A 706 -20.40 -10.87 -6.43
N LYS A 707 -19.10 -10.90 -6.71
CA LYS A 707 -18.58 -11.20 -8.05
C LYS A 707 -18.97 -12.60 -8.52
N LEU A 708 -18.83 -13.62 -7.67
CA LEU A 708 -19.28 -14.98 -7.99
C LEU A 708 -20.81 -15.03 -8.14
N GLY A 709 -21.53 -14.26 -7.33
CA GLY A 709 -22.99 -14.15 -7.36
C GLY A 709 -23.50 -13.58 -8.69
N GLN A 710 -22.83 -12.56 -9.21
CA GLN A 710 -23.11 -12.00 -10.53
C GLN A 710 -22.89 -13.04 -11.66
N LEU A 711 -21.89 -13.92 -11.52
CA LEU A 711 -21.57 -14.92 -12.54
C LEU A 711 -22.46 -16.18 -12.48
N HIS A 712 -22.80 -16.64 -11.26
CA HIS A 712 -23.34 -17.98 -11.02
C HIS A 712 -24.66 -18.03 -10.25
N GLY A 713 -25.11 -16.90 -9.70
CA GLY A 713 -26.24 -16.81 -8.77
C GLY A 713 -25.85 -17.06 -7.31
N HIS A 714 -26.47 -16.30 -6.40
CA HIS A 714 -26.20 -16.42 -4.96
C HIS A 714 -26.69 -17.75 -4.39
N GLN A 715 -27.75 -18.32 -4.98
CA GLN A 715 -28.31 -19.57 -4.51
C GLN A 715 -27.32 -20.73 -4.69
N LYS A 716 -26.55 -20.73 -5.78
CA LYS A 716 -25.52 -21.74 -6.02
C LYS A 716 -24.37 -21.65 -5.02
N ILE A 717 -23.98 -20.44 -4.61
CA ILE A 717 -22.96 -20.24 -3.56
C ILE A 717 -23.49 -20.78 -2.23
N SER A 718 -24.73 -20.46 -1.88
CA SER A 718 -25.38 -20.96 -0.66
C SER A 718 -25.48 -22.49 -0.62
N PHE A 719 -25.92 -23.14 -1.70
CA PHE A 719 -25.97 -24.61 -1.76
C PHE A 719 -24.58 -25.24 -1.67
N THR A 720 -23.58 -24.64 -2.31
CA THR A 720 -22.20 -25.12 -2.22
C THR A 720 -21.69 -25.02 -0.78
N LEU A 721 -21.95 -23.90 -0.09
CA LEU A 721 -21.59 -23.69 1.31
C LEU A 721 -22.26 -24.72 2.24
N LEU A 722 -23.56 -24.98 2.06
CA LEU A 722 -24.30 -25.98 2.84
C LEU A 722 -23.76 -27.40 2.60
N SER A 723 -23.35 -27.72 1.38
CA SER A 723 -22.81 -29.05 1.04
C SER A 723 -21.45 -29.35 1.68
N MET A 724 -20.72 -28.33 2.15
CA MET A 724 -19.40 -28.50 2.76
C MET A 724 -19.43 -29.02 4.21
N GLY A 725 -20.60 -29.04 4.86
CA GLY A 725 -20.75 -29.61 6.21
C GLY A 725 -19.96 -28.88 7.29
N LEU A 726 -19.91 -27.54 7.23
CA LEU A 726 -19.14 -26.70 8.17
C LEU A 726 -19.76 -26.69 9.57
N PRO A 727 -18.96 -26.48 10.64
CA PRO A 727 -19.49 -26.19 11.97
C PRO A 727 -20.43 -24.97 11.97
N ASP A 728 -21.48 -25.02 12.79
CA ASP A 728 -22.54 -23.98 12.84
C ASP A 728 -21.99 -22.56 13.04
N SER A 729 -20.93 -22.40 13.85
CA SER A 729 -20.27 -21.11 14.09
C SER A 729 -19.70 -20.51 12.80
N ILE A 730 -19.02 -21.32 11.99
CA ILE A 730 -18.40 -20.91 10.72
C ILE A 730 -19.49 -20.71 9.67
N LEU A 731 -20.46 -21.63 9.59
CA LEU A 731 -21.58 -21.52 8.66
C LEU A 731 -22.32 -20.19 8.86
N LYS A 732 -22.62 -19.81 10.11
CA LYS A 732 -23.28 -18.54 10.42
C LYS A 732 -22.48 -17.31 9.96
N ILE A 733 -21.15 -17.37 10.06
CA ILE A 733 -20.27 -16.29 9.59
C ILE A 733 -20.35 -16.19 8.07
N MET A 734 -20.19 -17.32 7.38
CA MET A 734 -20.21 -17.37 5.92
C MET A 734 -21.58 -16.98 5.35
N ASP A 735 -22.67 -17.38 6.02
CA ASP A 735 -24.03 -16.98 5.69
C ASP A 735 -24.27 -15.49 5.90
N SER A 736 -23.52 -14.83 6.79
CA SER A 736 -23.69 -13.39 7.05
C SER A 736 -23.41 -12.54 5.80
N TYR A 737 -22.39 -12.92 5.00
CA TYR A 737 -22.07 -12.25 3.73
C TYR A 737 -23.19 -12.41 2.69
N LEU A 738 -23.78 -13.60 2.60
CA LEU A 738 -24.90 -13.87 1.68
C LEU A 738 -26.19 -13.21 2.16
N GLN A 739 -26.42 -13.17 3.46
CA GLN A 739 -27.56 -12.50 4.06
C GLN A 739 -27.47 -10.98 3.84
N TYR A 740 -26.28 -10.40 3.93
CA TYR A 740 -26.05 -9.00 3.58
C TYR A 740 -26.46 -8.75 2.12
N ALA A 741 -25.95 -9.55 1.18
CA ALA A 741 -26.35 -9.45 -0.22
C ALA A 741 -27.86 -9.52 -0.43
N LYS A 742 -28.54 -10.42 0.28
CA LYS A 742 -29.99 -10.60 0.20
C LYS A 742 -30.76 -9.38 0.74
N VAL A 743 -30.33 -8.82 1.88
CA VAL A 743 -30.95 -7.63 2.49
C VAL A 743 -30.84 -6.42 1.55
N PHE A 744 -29.68 -6.23 0.93
CA PHE A 744 -29.40 -5.09 0.04
C PHE A 744 -29.70 -5.35 -1.44
N LYS A 745 -30.20 -6.55 -1.78
CA LYS A 745 -30.53 -6.97 -3.15
C LYS A 745 -29.36 -6.77 -4.13
N VAL A 746 -28.19 -7.27 -3.75
CA VAL A 746 -26.99 -7.28 -4.61
C VAL A 746 -27.25 -8.13 -5.85
N GLU A 747 -26.72 -7.72 -7.00
CA GLU A 747 -26.93 -8.42 -8.28
C GLU A 747 -26.61 -9.92 -8.17
N GLY A 748 -27.51 -10.77 -8.66
CA GLY A 748 -27.41 -12.22 -8.49
C GLY A 748 -28.15 -12.80 -7.28
N TYR A 749 -28.71 -11.95 -6.38
CA TYR A 749 -29.43 -12.43 -5.18
C TYR A 749 -30.70 -13.24 -5.47
N ASP A 750 -31.32 -12.98 -6.62
CA ASP A 750 -32.56 -13.59 -7.10
C ASP A 750 -32.33 -14.78 -8.04
N PHE A 751 -31.07 -15.10 -8.33
CA PHE A 751 -30.63 -16.16 -9.25
C PHE A 751 -29.95 -17.34 -8.55
#